data_AF-A0A4Y8VRH7-F1
#
_entry.id   AF-A0A4Y8VRH7-F1
#
_cell.length_a   1.000
_cell.length_b   1.000
_cell.length_c   1.000
_cell.angle_alpha   90.00
_cell.angle_beta   90.00
_cell.angle_gamma   90.00
#
_symmetry.space_group_name_H-M   'P 1'
#
loop_
_entity.id
_entity.type
_entity.pdbx_description
1 polymer ?
#
loop_
_entity_poly.entity_id
_entity_poly.type
_entity_poly.pdbx_seq_one_letter_code
_entity_poly.pdbx_strand_id
1 'polypeptide(L)'
;MKCLNSRLSHLIIFVLFGIVGSLLTVGCVKHPKKFVIGVSQCSEDIWRDKLNDELKMGEYLNDSIIVKLASSNDDNVLQNKQVNQFVDEGVDLLIISPNQMSAISKAVERAYDKGIPVILYDRMSNTDKYTAFIGCDNYKIGSSMGKYIAQQLQGKGRVVEIRGLEGSSPALERHRGFMDALKSYPDIQVVASAGGDWKEESGIRAMKKILKKTQDFDFVFAHNDRLAWGAYVAAKQMGVNRNYKYTGVDGMATEGGGLELVRDGVFDASYLYPTKGDEVIALAMKILKHQPYKRDNFLSTSIITKANAELTLMEARDAERQARNLKTLHKQVDQYLADYNSQQVMLIGLCLFLFICIAGAALIFRGYVVKVKLNEKLANTNDELKRVNGELGQKNDELKRLNDEVMELTNSRLVFFTNISHELRTPLTLIADPVEMLLEDNSIKGKARDLLKMVQRNALALQQLVGSILDFRKIQNGKMDLELYRFDLVKALTLWTSDFLLAAERKHIMLHLDVEEFKRQGKIVADKEKIARVVFNLLSNALKYTPAGGDIFVSLKMVDPHQVQGLSAETINSYKDFFRIDVRDTGMGISHEEAEKVFERFFQAKGAASGTGIGLALVKSFVELHHGKAWVESKTDQGSNFIVVIPCKQIGDAQVIHNDEEIVDNSESASLSVGKMTINESDLQYIDDGNKQNGKLQKLLDEQGNKPSLLVIDDNNDIRQYIRTLLQDKFYIFEASDGKEGLEIARKEVPDLVICDVMMPVMNGLEFTRQLKTQTITSHIPVIVLTAKNLDEHRAQSYEYGADSYITKPFHGKVLLSRIENLLKQRRLLKSHFENIFNQTSQTAEQEVAMNQLEDRDKQFLNQLHAIIQKNLSDSEFGVEDIGKEIGLSRVQLYRKVKAMTGSSVVDLLRKARLAKAKRLLESRSMSVSEVAYEVGFSAPSYFTKCFKEEYGMLPGEVGNN
;
A
#
# COMPACT_ATOMS: atom_id res chain seq x y z
N MET A 1 -46.60 -15.06 33.49
CA MET A 1 -45.98 -14.54 32.25
C MET A 1 -44.45 -14.58 32.21
N LYS A 2 -43.71 -14.30 33.31
CA LYS A 2 -42.22 -14.30 33.29
C LYS A 2 -41.55 -15.66 33.05
N CYS A 3 -42.18 -16.77 33.42
CA CYS A 3 -41.65 -18.13 33.15
C CYS A 3 -41.79 -18.56 31.67
N LEU A 4 -42.73 -17.99 30.92
CA LEU A 4 -42.95 -18.34 29.51
C LEU A 4 -41.89 -17.69 28.59
N ASN A 5 -41.49 -16.44 28.89
CA ASN A 5 -40.50 -15.70 28.09
C ASN A 5 -39.06 -16.20 28.22
N SER A 6 -38.67 -16.77 29.37
CA SER A 6 -37.32 -17.35 29.55
C SER A 6 -37.17 -18.69 28.82
N ARG A 7 -38.23 -19.52 28.82
CA ARG A 7 -38.23 -20.75 28.03
C ARG A 7 -38.27 -20.45 26.53
N LEU A 8 -38.99 -19.41 26.10
CA LEU A 8 -39.03 -19.00 24.69
C LEU A 8 -37.68 -18.45 24.22
N SER A 9 -36.95 -17.67 25.03
CA SER A 9 -35.63 -17.15 24.64
C SER A 9 -34.55 -18.23 24.60
N HIS A 10 -34.57 -19.20 25.53
CA HIS A 10 -33.69 -20.35 25.48
C HIS A 10 -34.04 -21.29 24.33
N LEU A 11 -35.33 -21.47 24.01
CA LEU A 11 -35.76 -22.22 22.83
C LEU A 11 -35.32 -21.52 21.54
N ILE A 12 -35.45 -20.19 21.43
CA ILE A 12 -34.98 -19.43 20.26
C ILE A 12 -33.46 -19.52 20.12
N ILE A 13 -32.70 -19.43 21.21
CA ILE A 13 -31.23 -19.56 21.17
C ILE A 13 -30.82 -21.00 20.81
N PHE A 14 -31.49 -22.03 21.36
CA PHE A 14 -31.24 -23.43 20.99
C PHE A 14 -31.65 -23.72 19.55
N VAL A 15 -32.74 -23.12 19.07
CA VAL A 15 -33.17 -23.22 17.68
C VAL A 15 -32.22 -22.44 16.78
N LEU A 16 -31.66 -21.30 17.18
CA LEU A 16 -30.64 -20.57 16.40
C LEU A 16 -29.32 -21.33 16.36
N PHE A 17 -28.86 -21.88 17.48
CA PHE A 17 -27.67 -22.74 17.54
C PHE A 17 -27.88 -24.07 16.81
N GLY A 18 -29.11 -24.59 16.86
CA GLY A 18 -29.52 -25.77 16.09
C GLY A 18 -29.61 -25.48 14.60
N ILE A 19 -30.07 -24.30 14.19
CA ILE A 19 -30.13 -23.87 12.78
C ILE A 19 -28.74 -23.57 12.26
N VAL A 20 -27.89 -22.83 13.00
CA VAL A 20 -26.49 -22.53 12.64
C VAL A 20 -25.65 -23.80 12.67
N GLY A 21 -25.84 -24.68 13.66
CA GLY A 21 -25.24 -26.01 13.71
C GLY A 21 -25.70 -26.88 12.55
N SER A 22 -26.99 -26.86 12.20
CA SER A 22 -27.51 -27.59 11.03
C SER A 22 -26.95 -27.03 9.73
N LEU A 23 -26.86 -25.71 9.57
CA LEU A 23 -26.30 -25.02 8.40
C LEU A 23 -24.80 -25.31 8.23
N LEU A 24 -24.06 -25.51 9.33
CA LEU A 24 -22.65 -25.94 9.31
C LEU A 24 -22.50 -27.44 8.99
N THR A 25 -23.51 -28.27 9.29
CA THR A 25 -23.50 -29.71 8.96
C THR A 25 -24.12 -30.08 7.61
N VAL A 26 -24.81 -29.15 6.94
CA VAL A 26 -25.43 -29.39 5.62
C VAL A 26 -24.40 -29.35 4.46
N GLY A 27 -23.14 -29.04 4.75
CA GLY A 27 -22.04 -29.11 3.79
C GLY A 27 -21.41 -30.50 3.57
N CYS A 28 -22.07 -31.61 3.93
CA CYS A 28 -21.61 -32.93 3.46
C CYS A 28 -22.05 -33.14 2.00
N VAL A 29 -21.35 -32.49 1.08
CA VAL A 29 -21.35 -32.91 -0.33
C VAL A 29 -20.75 -34.30 -0.34
N LYS A 30 -21.57 -35.34 -0.58
CA LYS A 30 -21.08 -36.69 -0.87
C LYS A 30 -20.19 -36.59 -2.11
N HIS A 31 -18.87 -36.56 -1.92
CA HIS A 31 -17.96 -36.76 -3.04
C HIS A 31 -18.28 -38.10 -3.68
N PRO A 32 -18.53 -38.18 -5.00
CA PRO A 32 -18.75 -39.45 -5.66
C PRO A 32 -17.54 -40.34 -5.43
N LYS A 33 -17.77 -41.63 -5.17
CA LYS A 33 -16.70 -42.61 -4.96
C LYS A 33 -15.80 -42.59 -6.20
N LYS A 34 -14.53 -42.20 -6.02
CA LYS A 34 -13.53 -42.23 -7.09
C LYS A 34 -13.03 -43.66 -7.26
N PHE A 35 -13.18 -44.22 -8.46
CA PHE A 35 -12.63 -45.52 -8.81
C PHE A 35 -11.17 -45.36 -9.27
N VAL A 36 -10.28 -46.20 -8.78
CA VAL A 36 -8.88 -46.22 -9.20
C VAL A 36 -8.70 -47.28 -10.28
N ILE A 37 -8.26 -46.86 -11.46
CA ILE A 37 -7.94 -47.75 -12.58
C ILE A 37 -6.41 -47.84 -12.68
N GLY A 38 -5.85 -49.02 -12.46
CA GLY A 38 -4.44 -49.30 -12.70
C GLY A 38 -4.21 -49.74 -14.14
N VAL A 39 -3.21 -49.16 -14.81
CA VAL A 39 -2.87 -49.45 -16.21
C VAL A 39 -1.43 -49.94 -16.27
N SER A 40 -1.23 -51.18 -16.74
CA SER A 40 0.10 -51.78 -16.95
C SER A 40 0.37 -51.96 -18.44
N GLN A 41 1.23 -51.12 -18.99
CA GLN A 41 1.68 -51.15 -20.39
C GLN A 41 2.89 -52.07 -20.57
N CYS A 42 3.02 -52.71 -21.73
CA CYS A 42 4.16 -53.57 -22.04
C CYS A 42 5.42 -52.81 -22.43
N SER A 43 5.29 -51.71 -23.17
CA SER A 43 6.38 -51.01 -23.86
C SER A 43 6.26 -49.49 -23.70
N GLU A 44 7.34 -48.77 -23.99
CA GLU A 44 7.35 -47.31 -24.13
C GLU A 44 7.63 -46.95 -25.60
N ASP A 45 6.64 -46.37 -26.25
CA ASP A 45 6.70 -45.97 -27.65
C ASP A 45 5.62 -44.94 -27.96
N ILE A 46 5.76 -44.24 -29.08
CA ILE A 46 4.84 -43.18 -29.51
C ILE A 46 3.38 -43.65 -29.56
N TRP A 47 3.13 -44.92 -29.88
CA TRP A 47 1.78 -45.48 -29.90
C TRP A 47 1.22 -45.63 -28.47
N ARG A 48 2.05 -46.12 -27.53
CA ARG A 48 1.72 -46.20 -26.11
C ARG A 48 1.58 -44.84 -25.44
N ASP A 49 2.39 -43.86 -25.83
CA ASP A 49 2.30 -42.49 -25.32
C ASP A 49 0.96 -41.87 -25.71
N LYS A 50 0.55 -42.01 -26.98
CA LYS A 50 -0.76 -41.56 -27.44
C LYS A 50 -1.90 -42.23 -26.67
N LEU A 51 -1.85 -43.54 -26.48
CA LEU A 51 -2.84 -44.27 -25.67
C LEU A 51 -2.87 -43.76 -24.22
N ASN A 52 -1.70 -43.56 -23.60
CA ASN A 52 -1.61 -43.09 -22.23
C ASN A 52 -2.21 -41.69 -22.07
N ASP A 53 -1.97 -40.80 -23.03
CA ASP A 53 -2.59 -39.48 -23.09
C ASP A 53 -4.12 -39.57 -23.21
N GLU A 54 -4.64 -40.45 -24.06
CA GLU A 54 -6.09 -40.69 -24.22
C GLU A 54 -6.72 -41.27 -22.94
N LEU A 55 -6.06 -42.25 -22.30
CA LEU A 55 -6.51 -42.83 -21.03
C LEU A 55 -6.53 -41.77 -19.91
N LYS A 56 -5.49 -40.92 -19.85
CA LYS A 56 -5.41 -39.84 -18.86
C LYS A 56 -6.40 -38.72 -19.16
N MET A 57 -6.71 -38.46 -20.42
CA MET A 57 -7.80 -37.57 -20.82
C MET A 57 -9.16 -38.08 -20.32
N GLY A 58 -9.35 -39.40 -20.26
CA GLY A 58 -10.52 -40.01 -19.66
C GLY A 58 -10.73 -39.63 -18.19
N GLU A 59 -9.65 -39.39 -17.43
CA GLU A 59 -9.72 -38.86 -16.06
C GLU A 59 -10.22 -37.41 -16.03
N TYR A 60 -9.75 -36.56 -16.95
CA TYR A 60 -10.20 -35.16 -17.05
C TYR A 60 -11.68 -35.03 -17.45
N LEU A 61 -12.21 -35.99 -18.19
CA LEU A 61 -13.61 -35.99 -18.62
C LEU A 61 -14.55 -36.66 -17.59
N ASN A 62 -14.01 -37.30 -16.55
CA ASN A 62 -14.79 -38.06 -15.59
C ASN A 62 -14.19 -37.98 -14.18
N ASP A 63 -14.70 -37.06 -13.37
CA ASP A 63 -14.27 -36.83 -11.98
C ASP A 63 -14.42 -38.04 -11.04
N SER A 64 -15.08 -39.11 -11.50
CA SER A 64 -15.30 -40.34 -10.73
C SER A 64 -14.18 -41.38 -10.91
N ILE A 65 -13.12 -41.10 -11.67
CA ILE A 65 -12.00 -42.03 -11.86
C ILE A 65 -10.64 -41.40 -11.59
N ILE A 66 -9.66 -42.25 -11.31
CA ILE A 66 -8.24 -41.91 -11.22
C ILE A 66 -7.47 -42.96 -12.02
N VAL A 67 -6.67 -42.54 -13.00
CA VAL A 67 -5.89 -43.45 -13.84
C VAL A 67 -4.44 -43.45 -13.40
N LYS A 68 -3.94 -44.60 -12.94
CA LYS A 68 -2.53 -44.83 -12.57
C LYS A 68 -1.83 -45.62 -13.67
N LEU A 69 -0.80 -45.04 -14.29
CA LEU A 69 -0.05 -45.65 -15.38
C LEU A 69 1.27 -46.25 -14.88
N ALA A 70 1.61 -47.43 -15.36
CA ALA A 70 2.92 -48.05 -15.20
C ALA A 70 3.34 -48.72 -16.53
N SER A 71 4.61 -48.59 -16.91
CA SER A 71 5.17 -49.23 -18.11
C SER A 71 6.30 -50.17 -17.75
N SER A 72 6.34 -51.33 -18.40
CA SER A 72 7.37 -52.33 -18.16
C SER A 72 8.55 -52.27 -19.14
N ASN A 73 8.53 -51.40 -20.15
CA ASN A 73 9.59 -51.25 -21.16
C ASN A 73 10.16 -52.60 -21.69
N ASP A 74 9.26 -53.47 -22.14
CA ASP A 74 9.50 -54.83 -22.65
C ASP A 74 10.01 -55.85 -21.61
N ASP A 75 10.03 -55.53 -20.30
CA ASP A 75 10.48 -56.42 -19.22
C ASP A 75 9.31 -57.16 -18.51
N ASN A 76 9.27 -58.48 -18.69
CA ASN A 76 8.25 -59.35 -18.08
C ASN A 76 8.29 -59.39 -16.54
N VAL A 77 9.47 -59.30 -15.93
CA VAL A 77 9.64 -59.35 -14.47
C VAL A 77 9.11 -58.06 -13.87
N LEU A 78 9.45 -56.93 -14.49
CA LEU A 78 8.94 -55.62 -14.10
C LEU A 78 7.42 -55.54 -14.26
N GLN A 79 6.87 -56.03 -15.37
CA GLN A 79 5.42 -56.02 -15.60
C GLN A 79 4.66 -56.83 -14.53
N ASN A 80 5.16 -58.02 -14.19
CA ASN A 80 4.59 -58.84 -13.11
C ASN A 80 4.63 -58.11 -11.77
N LYS A 81 5.73 -57.42 -11.45
CA LYS A 81 5.86 -56.65 -10.21
C LYS A 81 4.84 -55.50 -10.15
N GLN A 82 4.69 -54.75 -11.24
CA GLN A 82 3.75 -53.63 -11.34
C GLN A 82 2.29 -54.07 -11.22
N VAL A 83 1.89 -55.14 -11.92
CA VAL A 83 0.54 -55.70 -11.79
C VAL A 83 0.28 -56.16 -10.36
N ASN A 84 1.22 -56.88 -9.74
CA ASN A 84 1.06 -57.30 -8.35
C ASN A 84 0.97 -56.13 -7.37
N GLN A 85 1.73 -55.05 -7.60
CA GLN A 85 1.64 -53.83 -6.82
C GLN A 85 0.25 -53.19 -6.92
N PHE A 86 -0.32 -53.05 -8.11
CA PHE A 86 -1.69 -52.53 -8.25
C PHE A 86 -2.73 -53.40 -7.55
N VAL A 87 -2.55 -54.72 -7.60
CA VAL A 87 -3.41 -55.68 -6.89
C VAL A 87 -3.27 -55.58 -5.36
N ASP A 88 -2.10 -55.17 -4.86
CA ASP A 88 -1.85 -54.95 -3.43
C ASP A 88 -2.33 -53.58 -2.95
N GLU A 89 -2.27 -52.57 -3.80
CA GLU A 89 -2.86 -51.24 -3.58
C GLU A 89 -4.40 -51.27 -3.57
N GLY A 90 -5.01 -52.33 -4.09
CA GLY A 90 -6.46 -52.50 -4.12
C GLY A 90 -7.16 -51.59 -5.13
N VAL A 91 -6.59 -51.45 -6.33
CA VAL A 91 -7.26 -50.71 -7.42
C VAL A 91 -8.62 -51.35 -7.78
N ASP A 92 -9.58 -50.54 -8.20
CA ASP A 92 -10.94 -50.99 -8.52
C ASP A 92 -11.04 -51.73 -9.86
N LEU A 93 -10.11 -51.50 -10.79
CA LEU A 93 -10.01 -52.19 -12.09
C LEU A 93 -8.57 -52.14 -12.61
N LEU A 94 -8.16 -53.18 -13.34
CA LEU A 94 -6.87 -53.26 -14.02
C LEU A 94 -7.04 -53.28 -15.54
N ILE A 95 -6.27 -52.45 -16.25
CA ILE A 95 -6.06 -52.52 -17.70
C ILE A 95 -4.64 -53.01 -17.92
N ILE A 96 -4.47 -54.10 -18.65
CA ILE A 96 -3.16 -54.73 -18.85
C ILE A 96 -2.92 -54.95 -20.34
N SER A 97 -1.76 -54.55 -20.83
CA SER A 97 -1.24 -54.95 -22.15
C SER A 97 -0.11 -55.97 -21.94
N PRO A 98 -0.38 -57.28 -21.95
CA PRO A 98 0.63 -58.33 -21.74
C PRO A 98 1.84 -58.21 -22.66
N ASN A 99 3.06 -58.14 -22.13
CA ASN A 99 4.26 -58.11 -22.97
C ASN A 99 4.41 -59.42 -23.79
N GLN A 100 4.25 -60.56 -23.13
CA GLN A 100 4.19 -61.89 -23.73
C GLN A 100 3.00 -62.68 -23.18
N MET A 101 2.43 -63.58 -24.00
CA MET A 101 1.16 -64.26 -23.67
C MET A 101 1.22 -65.06 -22.36
N SER A 102 2.33 -65.74 -22.08
CA SER A 102 2.49 -66.64 -20.92
C SER A 102 3.14 -65.99 -19.69
N ALA A 103 3.86 -64.88 -19.87
CA ALA A 103 4.70 -64.32 -18.81
C ALA A 103 3.89 -63.63 -17.70
N ILE A 104 2.71 -63.09 -18.02
CA ILE A 104 1.88 -62.30 -17.11
C ILE A 104 0.65 -63.06 -16.57
N SER A 105 0.37 -64.27 -17.08
CA SER A 105 -0.88 -65.00 -16.79
C SER A 105 -1.11 -65.17 -15.28
N LYS A 106 -0.07 -65.52 -14.51
CA LYS A 106 -0.21 -65.69 -13.05
C LYS A 106 -0.61 -64.40 -12.33
N ALA A 107 -0.11 -63.25 -12.76
CA ALA A 107 -0.44 -61.96 -12.17
C ALA A 107 -1.86 -61.52 -12.55
N VAL A 108 -2.30 -61.79 -13.79
CA VAL A 108 -3.68 -61.58 -14.26
C VAL A 108 -4.66 -62.46 -13.48
N GLU A 109 -4.35 -63.75 -13.34
CA GLU A 109 -5.18 -64.70 -12.57
C GLU A 109 -5.31 -64.28 -11.11
N ARG A 110 -4.20 -63.83 -10.49
CA ARG A 110 -4.21 -63.33 -9.12
C ARG A 110 -5.13 -62.10 -8.96
N ALA A 111 -5.08 -61.15 -9.90
CA ALA A 111 -5.95 -59.98 -9.88
C ALA A 111 -7.43 -60.40 -9.97
N TYR A 112 -7.74 -61.29 -10.92
CA TYR A 112 -9.08 -61.80 -11.16
C TYR A 112 -9.62 -62.60 -9.95
N ASP A 113 -8.81 -63.48 -9.38
CA ASP A 113 -9.18 -64.31 -8.21
C ASP A 113 -9.37 -63.46 -6.94
N LYS A 114 -8.71 -62.29 -6.84
CA LYS A 114 -8.98 -61.27 -5.80
C LYS A 114 -10.25 -60.46 -6.05
N GLY A 115 -10.95 -60.68 -7.17
CA GLY A 115 -12.17 -59.96 -7.53
C GLY A 115 -11.95 -58.62 -8.21
N ILE A 116 -10.72 -58.27 -8.60
CA ILE A 116 -10.42 -57.06 -9.37
C ILE A 116 -10.71 -57.34 -10.84
N PRO A 117 -11.64 -56.61 -11.50
CA PRO A 117 -11.87 -56.77 -12.93
C PRO A 117 -10.61 -56.46 -13.74
N VAL A 118 -10.31 -57.30 -14.73
CA VAL A 118 -9.13 -57.15 -15.60
C VAL A 118 -9.58 -56.98 -17.04
N ILE A 119 -9.22 -55.84 -17.64
CA ILE A 119 -9.33 -55.60 -19.07
C ILE A 119 -7.97 -55.91 -19.72
N LEU A 120 -7.94 -56.86 -20.64
CA LEU A 120 -6.80 -57.04 -21.53
C LEU A 120 -6.93 -56.07 -22.69
N TYR A 121 -5.89 -55.29 -22.94
CA TYR A 121 -5.87 -54.30 -24.01
C TYR A 121 -4.76 -54.62 -25.02
N ASP A 122 -5.09 -54.57 -26.30
CA ASP A 122 -4.20 -54.80 -27.47
C ASP A 122 -3.61 -56.21 -27.57
N ARG A 123 -3.00 -56.72 -26.50
CA ARG A 123 -2.36 -58.05 -26.42
C ARG A 123 -3.17 -58.99 -25.53
N MET A 124 -3.17 -60.27 -25.87
CA MET A 124 -3.85 -61.32 -25.11
C MET A 124 -2.90 -62.05 -24.17
N SER A 125 -3.46 -62.73 -23.15
CA SER A 125 -2.75 -63.65 -22.27
C SER A 125 -3.27 -65.08 -22.45
N ASN A 126 -2.48 -66.09 -22.07
CA ASN A 126 -2.84 -67.51 -22.15
C ASN A 126 -3.88 -67.97 -21.10
N THR A 127 -4.57 -67.05 -20.43
CA THR A 127 -5.55 -67.35 -19.39
C THR A 127 -6.92 -66.82 -19.78
N ASP A 128 -7.97 -67.58 -19.47
CA ASP A 128 -9.36 -67.14 -19.64
C ASP A 128 -9.88 -66.37 -18.42
N LYS A 129 -9.05 -66.19 -17.38
CA LYS A 129 -9.38 -65.45 -16.16
C LYS A 129 -9.15 -63.94 -16.31
N TYR A 130 -9.91 -63.33 -17.21
CA TYR A 130 -10.00 -61.88 -17.35
C TYR A 130 -11.46 -61.47 -17.59
N THR A 131 -11.77 -60.19 -17.43
CA THR A 131 -13.13 -59.66 -17.49
C THR A 131 -13.55 -59.31 -18.91
N ALA A 132 -12.71 -58.55 -19.63
CA ALA A 132 -12.97 -58.18 -21.02
C ALA A 132 -11.66 -58.00 -21.80
N PHE A 133 -11.73 -58.15 -23.11
CA PHE A 133 -10.68 -57.79 -24.05
C PHE A 133 -11.13 -56.61 -24.90
N ILE A 134 -10.20 -55.70 -25.19
CA ILE A 134 -10.40 -54.61 -26.17
C ILE A 134 -9.13 -54.39 -26.99
N GLY A 135 -9.26 -54.34 -28.31
CA GLY A 135 -8.13 -54.18 -29.22
C GLY A 135 -8.53 -54.40 -30.66
N CYS A 136 -7.58 -54.40 -31.59
CA CYS A 136 -7.90 -54.74 -32.97
C CYS A 136 -7.86 -56.25 -33.20
N ASP A 137 -8.58 -56.70 -34.22
CA ASP A 137 -8.54 -58.09 -34.70
C ASP A 137 -7.28 -58.30 -35.56
N ASN A 138 -6.20 -58.76 -34.92
CA ASN A 138 -4.89 -58.90 -35.57
C ASN A 138 -4.89 -59.99 -36.67
N TYR A 139 -5.77 -60.99 -36.56
CA TYR A 139 -5.97 -61.98 -37.63
C TYR A 139 -6.58 -61.31 -38.87
N LYS A 140 -7.65 -60.52 -38.71
CA LYS A 140 -8.23 -59.76 -39.83
C LYS A 140 -7.25 -58.77 -40.42
N ILE A 141 -6.42 -58.10 -39.61
CA ILE A 141 -5.35 -57.21 -40.11
C ILE A 141 -4.42 -57.99 -41.05
N GLY A 142 -3.88 -59.13 -40.59
CA GLY A 142 -3.03 -59.98 -41.43
C GLY A 142 -3.74 -60.44 -42.71
N SER A 143 -4.99 -60.88 -42.59
CA SER A 143 -5.79 -61.34 -43.72
C SER A 143 -6.06 -60.24 -44.75
N SER A 144 -6.43 -59.05 -44.29
CA SER A 144 -6.66 -57.88 -45.15
C SER A 144 -5.38 -57.43 -45.84
N MET A 145 -4.24 -57.41 -45.14
CA MET A 145 -2.94 -57.09 -45.74
C MET A 145 -2.52 -58.13 -46.77
N GLY A 146 -2.74 -59.41 -46.51
CA GLY A 146 -2.48 -60.48 -47.48
C GLY A 146 -3.32 -60.32 -48.75
N LYS A 147 -4.62 -60.04 -48.62
CA LYS A 147 -5.52 -59.75 -49.75
C LYS A 147 -5.10 -58.50 -50.51
N TYR A 148 -4.75 -57.43 -49.80
CA TYR A 148 -4.30 -56.17 -50.41
C TYR A 148 -3.04 -56.38 -51.26
N ILE A 149 -2.01 -57.02 -50.68
CA ILE A 149 -0.76 -57.32 -51.39
C ILE A 149 -1.04 -58.22 -52.60
N ALA A 150 -1.90 -59.22 -52.45
CA ALA A 150 -2.28 -60.09 -53.55
C ALA A 150 -2.98 -59.36 -54.71
N GLN A 151 -3.86 -58.41 -54.38
CA GLN A 151 -4.51 -57.55 -55.37
C GLN A 151 -3.51 -56.62 -56.08
N GLN A 152 -2.59 -56.01 -55.33
CA GLN A 152 -1.53 -55.17 -55.90
C GLN A 152 -0.59 -55.94 -56.82
N LEU A 153 -0.37 -57.22 -56.55
CA LEU A 153 0.40 -58.14 -57.38
C LEU A 153 -0.43 -58.83 -58.48
N GLN A 154 -1.70 -58.47 -58.65
CA GLN A 154 -2.60 -59.11 -59.63
C GLN A 154 -2.64 -60.64 -59.51
N GLY A 155 -2.48 -61.15 -58.28
CA GLY A 155 -2.52 -62.59 -57.98
C GLY A 155 -1.21 -63.35 -58.19
N LYS A 156 -0.12 -62.73 -58.65
CA LYS A 156 1.17 -63.42 -58.90
C LYS A 156 2.37 -62.57 -58.46
N GLY A 157 3.26 -63.12 -57.64
CA GLY A 157 4.48 -62.42 -57.24
C GLY A 157 5.18 -63.02 -56.03
N ARG A 158 6.24 -62.36 -55.56
CA ARG A 158 7.08 -62.85 -54.47
C ARG A 158 7.06 -61.86 -53.31
N VAL A 159 6.79 -62.32 -52.10
CA VAL A 159 6.62 -61.48 -50.91
C VAL A 159 7.58 -61.92 -49.81
N VAL A 160 8.04 -60.98 -49.01
CA VAL A 160 8.79 -61.26 -47.77
C VAL A 160 8.05 -60.73 -46.56
N GLU A 161 8.15 -61.44 -45.44
CA GLU A 161 7.50 -61.08 -44.18
C GLU A 161 8.54 -60.74 -43.09
N ILE A 162 8.31 -59.65 -42.37
CA ILE A 162 9.07 -59.29 -41.18
C ILE A 162 8.12 -59.27 -39.99
N ARG A 163 8.25 -60.29 -39.12
CA ARG A 163 7.34 -60.53 -37.99
C ARG A 163 7.73 -59.70 -36.77
N GLY A 164 6.76 -59.41 -35.91
CA GLY A 164 6.99 -58.80 -34.60
C GLY A 164 7.64 -59.75 -33.59
N LEU A 165 7.65 -59.37 -32.31
CA LEU A 165 8.24 -60.15 -31.22
C LEU A 165 7.62 -61.56 -31.14
N GLU A 166 8.48 -62.57 -31.15
CA GLU A 166 8.09 -63.97 -31.00
C GLU A 166 7.41 -64.20 -29.63
N GLY A 167 6.26 -64.91 -29.64
CA GLY A 167 5.47 -65.16 -28.44
C GLY A 167 4.48 -64.04 -28.06
N SER A 168 4.37 -62.97 -28.85
CA SER A 168 3.30 -61.97 -28.72
C SER A 168 2.09 -62.33 -29.58
N SER A 169 0.87 -62.12 -29.06
CA SER A 169 -0.37 -62.48 -29.78
C SER A 169 -0.53 -61.73 -31.12
N PRO A 170 -0.20 -60.42 -31.24
CA PRO A 170 -0.37 -59.71 -32.51
C PRO A 170 0.53 -60.27 -33.61
N ALA A 171 1.77 -60.65 -33.32
CA ALA A 171 2.67 -61.22 -34.31
C ALA A 171 2.17 -62.57 -34.83
N LEU A 172 1.67 -63.43 -33.93
CA LEU A 172 1.13 -64.74 -34.30
C LEU A 172 -0.13 -64.63 -35.15
N GLU A 173 -1.05 -63.75 -34.76
CA GLU A 173 -2.33 -63.56 -35.45
C GLU A 173 -2.17 -62.87 -36.81
N ARG A 174 -1.34 -61.82 -36.90
CA ARG A 174 -1.02 -61.14 -38.18
C ARG A 174 -0.38 -62.12 -39.16
N HIS A 175 0.57 -62.93 -38.70
CA HIS A 175 1.19 -63.98 -39.52
C HIS A 175 0.15 -64.99 -40.01
N ARG A 176 -0.67 -65.54 -39.10
CA ARG A 176 -1.67 -66.56 -39.46
C ARG A 176 -2.69 -66.02 -40.46
N GLY A 177 -3.24 -64.84 -40.21
CA GLY A 177 -4.20 -64.20 -41.12
C GLY A 177 -3.59 -63.92 -42.49
N PHE A 178 -2.34 -63.44 -42.53
CA PHE A 178 -1.60 -63.19 -43.76
C PHE A 178 -1.41 -64.47 -44.58
N MET A 179 -0.91 -65.54 -43.96
CA MET A 179 -0.71 -66.83 -44.63
C MET A 179 -2.04 -67.44 -45.10
N ASP A 180 -3.10 -67.33 -44.31
CA ASP A 180 -4.43 -67.83 -44.68
C ASP A 180 -5.03 -67.07 -45.88
N ALA A 181 -4.85 -65.76 -45.95
CA ALA A 181 -5.30 -64.97 -47.09
C ALA A 181 -4.58 -65.39 -48.39
N LEU A 182 -3.27 -65.66 -48.32
CA LEU A 182 -2.48 -66.07 -49.48
C LEU A 182 -2.80 -67.47 -50.00
N LYS A 183 -3.44 -68.35 -49.21
CA LYS A 183 -3.92 -69.67 -49.72
C LYS A 183 -4.88 -69.55 -50.90
N SER A 184 -5.58 -68.42 -51.01
CA SER A 184 -6.50 -68.14 -52.14
C SER A 184 -5.76 -67.68 -53.41
N TYR A 185 -4.44 -67.47 -53.35
CA TYR A 185 -3.59 -66.93 -54.42
C TYR A 185 -2.32 -67.80 -54.58
N PRO A 186 -2.42 -68.97 -55.24
CA PRO A 186 -1.32 -69.96 -55.29
C PRO A 186 -0.06 -69.48 -56.02
N ASP A 187 -0.18 -68.47 -56.89
CA ASP A 187 0.93 -67.88 -57.64
C ASP A 187 1.70 -66.80 -56.82
N ILE A 188 1.31 -66.57 -55.57
CA ILE A 188 2.05 -65.71 -54.63
C ILE A 188 2.87 -66.56 -53.69
N GLN A 189 4.18 -66.29 -53.65
CA GLN A 189 5.11 -67.05 -52.82
C GLN A 189 5.73 -66.17 -51.73
N VAL A 190 5.66 -66.63 -50.48
CA VAL A 190 6.43 -66.04 -49.38
C VAL A 190 7.84 -66.63 -49.39
N VAL A 191 8.80 -65.87 -49.92
CA VAL A 191 10.16 -66.38 -50.23
C VAL A 191 11.13 -66.29 -49.05
N ALA A 192 10.83 -65.41 -48.09
CA ALA A 192 11.52 -65.32 -46.82
C ALA A 192 10.60 -64.75 -45.73
N SER A 193 10.78 -65.22 -44.49
CA SER A 193 10.18 -64.63 -43.29
C SER A 193 11.25 -64.55 -42.20
N ALA A 194 11.31 -63.42 -41.49
CA ALA A 194 12.26 -63.19 -40.40
C ALA A 194 11.55 -62.57 -39.19
N GLY A 195 11.96 -62.96 -37.98
CA GLY A 195 11.45 -62.38 -36.73
C GLY A 195 12.18 -61.10 -36.33
N GLY A 196 11.44 -60.18 -35.71
CA GLY A 196 11.93 -58.94 -35.12
C GLY A 196 11.42 -58.76 -33.68
N ASP A 197 11.56 -57.54 -33.16
CA ASP A 197 11.18 -57.17 -31.78
C ASP A 197 10.28 -55.92 -31.74
N TRP A 198 9.60 -55.63 -32.87
CA TRP A 198 8.78 -54.42 -33.11
C TRP A 198 9.56 -53.10 -33.29
N LYS A 199 10.88 -53.10 -33.11
CA LYS A 199 11.74 -51.91 -33.22
C LYS A 199 12.38 -51.77 -34.61
N GLU A 200 12.79 -50.56 -34.95
CA GLU A 200 13.43 -50.27 -36.24
C GLU A 200 14.71 -51.09 -36.44
N GLU A 201 15.55 -51.22 -35.41
CA GLU A 201 16.84 -51.89 -35.51
C GLU A 201 16.69 -53.39 -35.81
N SER A 202 15.64 -54.04 -35.28
CA SER A 202 15.37 -55.43 -35.63
C SER A 202 14.80 -55.56 -37.03
N GLY A 203 14.04 -54.59 -37.52
CA GLY A 203 13.62 -54.48 -38.92
C GLY A 203 14.83 -54.39 -39.86
N ILE A 204 15.82 -53.55 -39.52
CA ILE A 204 17.08 -53.45 -40.25
C ILE A 204 17.82 -54.79 -40.28
N ARG A 205 17.98 -55.45 -39.12
CA ARG A 205 18.67 -56.75 -39.01
C ARG A 205 17.93 -57.84 -39.81
N ALA A 206 16.61 -57.91 -39.69
CA ALA A 206 15.76 -58.88 -40.38
C ALA A 206 15.86 -58.71 -41.90
N MET A 207 15.75 -57.48 -42.40
CA MET A 207 15.84 -57.20 -43.83
C MET A 207 17.25 -57.46 -44.39
N LYS A 208 18.31 -57.10 -43.67
CA LYS A 208 19.69 -57.45 -44.06
C LYS A 208 19.88 -58.97 -44.19
N LYS A 209 19.26 -59.76 -43.30
CA LYS A 209 19.27 -61.23 -43.37
C LYS A 209 18.49 -61.75 -44.58
N ILE A 210 17.34 -61.16 -44.89
CA ILE A 210 16.53 -61.50 -46.07
C ILE A 210 17.30 -61.18 -47.36
N LEU A 211 17.84 -59.97 -47.49
CA LEU A 211 18.57 -59.51 -48.68
C LEU A 211 19.84 -60.33 -48.97
N LYS A 212 20.48 -60.90 -47.94
CA LYS A 212 21.57 -61.88 -48.10
C LYS A 212 21.11 -63.22 -48.66
N LYS A 213 19.85 -63.61 -48.39
CA LYS A 213 19.27 -64.88 -48.85
C LYS A 213 18.62 -64.75 -50.23
N THR A 214 17.91 -63.66 -50.48
CA THR A 214 17.25 -63.40 -51.77
C THR A 214 16.99 -61.90 -51.93
N GLN A 215 17.15 -61.41 -53.16
CA GLN A 215 16.75 -60.05 -53.57
C GLN A 215 15.57 -60.08 -54.55
N ASP A 216 15.09 -61.28 -54.89
CA ASP A 216 14.01 -61.50 -55.84
C ASP A 216 12.67 -61.59 -55.10
N PHE A 217 12.12 -60.42 -54.79
CA PHE A 217 10.77 -60.24 -54.25
C PHE A 217 10.25 -58.85 -54.64
N ASP A 218 8.94 -58.66 -54.52
CA ASP A 218 8.21 -57.49 -55.00
C ASP A 218 7.64 -56.66 -53.84
N PHE A 219 7.19 -57.35 -52.77
CA PHE A 219 6.56 -56.73 -51.60
C PHE A 219 7.21 -57.16 -50.29
N VAL A 220 7.21 -56.24 -49.32
CA VAL A 220 7.55 -56.46 -47.93
C VAL A 220 6.29 -56.26 -47.08
N PHE A 221 5.87 -57.30 -46.36
CA PHE A 221 4.89 -57.18 -45.28
C PHE A 221 5.61 -57.17 -43.94
N ALA A 222 5.68 -56.01 -43.31
CA ALA A 222 6.19 -55.89 -41.96
C ALA A 222 5.04 -55.76 -40.96
N HIS A 223 5.16 -56.44 -39.82
CA HIS A 223 4.09 -56.48 -38.83
C HIS A 223 3.85 -55.13 -38.15
N ASN A 224 4.76 -54.15 -38.25
CA ASN A 224 4.45 -52.76 -37.92
C ASN A 224 5.24 -51.76 -38.80
N ASP A 225 4.89 -50.48 -38.70
CA ASP A 225 5.50 -49.41 -39.50
C ASP A 225 7.00 -49.21 -39.21
N ARG A 226 7.43 -49.43 -37.95
CA ARG A 226 8.85 -49.34 -37.56
C ARG A 226 9.70 -50.43 -38.21
N LEU A 227 9.20 -51.66 -38.24
CA LEU A 227 9.85 -52.78 -38.93
C LEU A 227 9.88 -52.53 -40.45
N ALA A 228 8.80 -51.99 -41.02
CA ALA A 228 8.71 -51.61 -42.43
C ALA A 228 9.76 -50.54 -42.79
N TRP A 229 9.90 -49.52 -41.94
CA TRP A 229 10.87 -48.44 -42.11
C TRP A 229 12.30 -48.97 -41.99
N GLY A 230 12.58 -49.79 -40.98
CA GLY A 230 13.88 -50.44 -40.84
C GLY A 230 14.24 -51.31 -42.06
N ALA A 231 13.26 -51.97 -42.67
CA ALA A 231 13.47 -52.71 -43.91
C ALA A 231 13.81 -51.80 -45.10
N TYR A 232 13.08 -50.68 -45.25
CA TYR A 232 13.37 -49.66 -46.26
C TYR A 232 14.79 -49.09 -46.12
N VAL A 233 15.19 -48.74 -44.89
CA VAL A 233 16.53 -48.25 -44.57
C VAL A 233 17.59 -49.29 -44.90
N ALA A 234 17.39 -50.56 -44.52
CA ALA A 234 18.33 -51.64 -44.82
C ALA A 234 18.55 -51.85 -46.32
N ALA A 235 17.49 -51.82 -47.14
CA ALA A 235 17.59 -51.95 -48.58
C ALA A 235 18.41 -50.80 -49.21
N LYS A 236 18.19 -49.57 -48.75
CA LYS A 236 19.01 -48.40 -49.15
C LYS A 236 20.47 -48.54 -48.72
N GLN A 237 20.72 -48.93 -47.47
CA GLN A 237 22.07 -49.11 -46.94
C GLN A 237 22.87 -50.19 -47.69
N MET A 238 22.18 -51.21 -48.20
CA MET A 238 22.80 -52.28 -48.99
C MET A 238 22.94 -51.95 -50.48
N GLY A 239 22.54 -50.75 -50.92
CA GLY A 239 22.69 -50.31 -52.31
C GLY A 239 21.85 -51.13 -53.29
N VAL A 240 20.70 -51.65 -52.86
CA VAL A 240 19.84 -52.48 -53.73
C VAL A 240 19.09 -51.58 -54.72
N ASN A 241 19.28 -51.80 -56.02
CA ASN A 241 18.67 -50.98 -57.09
C ASN A 241 17.21 -51.37 -57.42
N ARG A 242 16.64 -52.39 -56.76
CA ARG A 242 15.25 -52.83 -56.97
C ARG A 242 14.31 -52.02 -56.09
N ASN A 243 13.23 -51.48 -56.68
CA ASN A 243 12.22 -50.73 -55.95
C ASN A 243 11.19 -51.69 -55.32
N TYR A 244 11.42 -52.08 -54.07
CA TYR A 244 10.47 -52.89 -53.30
C TYR A 244 9.30 -52.05 -52.81
N LYS A 245 8.10 -52.64 -52.76
CA LYS A 245 6.95 -52.02 -52.11
C LYS A 245 6.90 -52.43 -50.64
N TYR A 246 6.75 -51.46 -49.75
CA TYR A 246 6.74 -51.68 -48.31
C TYR A 246 5.34 -51.51 -47.77
N THR A 247 4.94 -52.43 -46.89
CA THR A 247 3.69 -52.33 -46.16
C THR A 247 3.90 -52.56 -44.68
N GLY A 248 3.15 -51.82 -43.87
CA GLY A 248 3.21 -51.85 -42.43
C GLY A 248 1.84 -51.95 -41.77
N VAL A 249 1.86 -51.84 -40.46
CA VAL A 249 0.69 -51.76 -39.57
C VAL A 249 1.05 -50.73 -38.51
N ASP A 250 0.13 -49.84 -38.19
CA ASP A 250 0.10 -48.86 -37.09
C ASP A 250 -0.60 -47.60 -37.62
N GLY A 251 -0.17 -47.10 -38.78
CA GLY A 251 -0.80 -45.99 -39.48
C GLY A 251 -0.81 -44.69 -38.67
N MET A 252 0.24 -44.46 -37.87
CA MET A 252 0.31 -43.29 -36.99
C MET A 252 0.45 -41.98 -37.76
N ALA A 253 -0.29 -40.96 -37.31
CA ALA A 253 -0.33 -39.62 -37.87
C ALA A 253 0.76 -38.68 -37.30
N THR A 254 1.90 -39.24 -36.89
CA THR A 254 3.04 -38.48 -36.36
C THR A 254 4.07 -38.22 -37.45
N GLU A 255 5.01 -37.31 -37.17
CA GLU A 255 6.14 -37.05 -38.07
C GLU A 255 6.92 -38.35 -38.34
N GLY A 256 7.05 -38.74 -39.61
CA GLY A 256 7.69 -40.01 -39.99
C GLY A 256 6.90 -41.28 -39.63
N GLY A 257 5.64 -41.15 -39.20
CA GLY A 257 4.73 -42.27 -38.96
C GLY A 257 4.20 -42.88 -40.27
N GLY A 258 3.61 -44.08 -40.19
CA GLY A 258 3.18 -44.81 -41.38
C GLY A 258 2.18 -44.06 -42.26
N LEU A 259 1.36 -43.17 -41.69
CA LEU A 259 0.39 -42.37 -42.45
C LEU A 259 1.09 -41.38 -43.39
N GLU A 260 2.14 -40.71 -42.90
CA GLU A 260 2.96 -39.81 -43.72
C GLU A 260 3.82 -40.57 -44.72
N LEU A 261 4.39 -41.72 -44.32
CA LEU A 261 5.18 -42.57 -45.21
C LEU A 261 4.35 -43.11 -46.38
N VAL A 262 3.06 -43.39 -46.18
CA VAL A 262 2.14 -43.76 -47.26
C VAL A 262 1.78 -42.57 -48.15
N ARG A 263 1.49 -41.40 -47.57
CA ARG A 263 1.25 -40.14 -48.32
C ARG A 263 2.43 -39.82 -49.25
N ASP A 264 3.64 -39.93 -48.72
CA ASP A 264 4.89 -39.60 -49.41
C ASP A 264 5.35 -40.69 -50.38
N GLY A 265 4.62 -41.81 -50.45
CA GLY A 265 4.89 -42.92 -51.38
C GLY A 265 6.10 -43.78 -51.00
N VAL A 266 6.59 -43.67 -49.76
CA VAL A 266 7.62 -44.57 -49.21
C VAL A 266 7.02 -45.93 -48.90
N PHE A 267 5.83 -45.95 -48.28
CA PHE A 267 5.03 -47.15 -48.09
C PHE A 267 3.91 -47.20 -49.12
N ASP A 268 3.61 -48.40 -49.60
CA ASP A 268 2.48 -48.64 -50.51
C ASP A 268 1.16 -48.61 -49.72
N ALA A 269 1.17 -49.19 -48.51
CA ALA A 269 0.07 -49.14 -47.56
C ALA A 269 0.53 -49.34 -46.11
N SER A 270 -0.26 -48.84 -45.16
CA SER A 270 -0.15 -49.18 -43.75
C SER A 270 -1.54 -49.46 -43.20
N TYR A 271 -1.70 -50.49 -42.37
CA TYR A 271 -2.98 -50.78 -41.74
C TYR A 271 -3.15 -49.96 -40.46
N LEU A 272 -4.20 -49.13 -40.35
CA LEU A 272 -4.41 -48.24 -39.21
C LEU A 272 -4.64 -49.04 -37.93
N TYR A 273 -3.79 -48.88 -36.92
CA TYR A 273 -3.96 -49.54 -35.63
C TYR A 273 -4.30 -48.49 -34.57
N PRO A 274 -5.59 -48.19 -34.35
CA PRO A 274 -5.97 -47.10 -33.46
C PRO A 274 -5.77 -47.46 -31.98
N THR A 275 -5.48 -46.44 -31.16
CA THR A 275 -5.31 -46.54 -29.69
C THR A 275 -6.63 -46.51 -28.94
N LYS A 276 -7.51 -45.55 -29.22
CA LYS A 276 -8.88 -45.47 -28.68
C LYS A 276 -8.96 -45.61 -27.16
N GLY A 277 -8.08 -44.91 -26.42
CA GLY A 277 -8.10 -44.91 -24.96
C GLY A 277 -9.45 -44.47 -24.37
N ASP A 278 -10.20 -43.63 -25.09
CA ASP A 278 -11.57 -43.23 -24.75
C ASP A 278 -12.54 -44.43 -24.69
N GLU A 279 -12.48 -45.35 -25.66
CA GLU A 279 -13.30 -46.56 -25.67
C GLU A 279 -12.88 -47.54 -24.56
N VAL A 280 -11.58 -47.59 -24.23
CA VAL A 280 -11.06 -48.39 -23.11
C VAL A 280 -11.62 -47.89 -21.78
N ILE A 281 -11.58 -46.57 -21.54
CA ILE A 281 -12.16 -45.96 -20.33
C ILE A 281 -13.68 -46.16 -20.31
N ALA A 282 -14.37 -46.02 -21.45
CA ALA A 282 -15.81 -46.26 -21.52
C ALA A 282 -16.18 -47.70 -21.14
N LEU A 283 -15.39 -48.70 -21.58
CA LEU A 283 -15.56 -50.10 -21.18
C LEU A 283 -15.28 -50.30 -19.69
N ALA A 284 -14.20 -49.74 -19.16
CA ALA A 284 -13.87 -49.79 -17.74
C ALA A 284 -15.01 -49.20 -16.89
N MET A 285 -15.59 -48.08 -17.31
CA MET A 285 -16.73 -47.47 -16.63
C MET A 285 -17.99 -48.33 -16.66
N LYS A 286 -18.28 -49.00 -17.77
CA LYS A 286 -19.39 -49.96 -17.83
C LYS A 286 -19.20 -51.08 -16.82
N ILE A 287 -17.99 -51.65 -16.73
CA ILE A 287 -17.66 -52.72 -15.79
C ILE A 287 -17.79 -52.22 -14.34
N LEU A 288 -17.16 -51.10 -14.00
CA LEU A 288 -17.19 -50.50 -12.65
C LEU A 288 -18.59 -50.08 -12.20
N LYS A 289 -19.47 -49.68 -13.14
CA LYS A 289 -20.88 -49.33 -12.87
C LYS A 289 -21.83 -50.51 -13.02
N HIS A 290 -21.33 -51.73 -13.18
CA HIS A 290 -22.13 -52.95 -13.38
C HIS A 290 -23.15 -52.86 -14.54
N GLN A 291 -22.80 -52.12 -15.59
CA GLN A 291 -23.60 -52.03 -16.81
C GLN A 291 -23.29 -53.20 -17.76
N PRO A 292 -24.20 -53.56 -18.67
CA PRO A 292 -23.92 -54.58 -19.69
C PRO A 292 -22.73 -54.21 -20.57
N TYR A 293 -21.81 -55.16 -20.76
CA TYR A 293 -20.65 -55.03 -21.65
C TYR A 293 -20.42 -56.34 -22.43
N LYS A 294 -19.70 -56.25 -23.55
CA LYS A 294 -19.24 -57.43 -24.30
C LYS A 294 -17.90 -57.88 -23.75
N ARG A 295 -17.69 -59.20 -23.68
CA ARG A 295 -16.39 -59.76 -23.27
C ARG A 295 -15.30 -59.38 -24.26
N ASP A 296 -15.53 -59.52 -25.56
CA ASP A 296 -14.55 -59.18 -26.60
C ASP A 296 -15.02 -57.94 -27.40
N ASN A 297 -14.17 -56.92 -27.46
CA ASN A 297 -14.48 -55.62 -28.07
C ASN A 297 -13.43 -55.30 -29.13
N PHE A 298 -13.76 -55.52 -30.41
CA PHE A 298 -12.84 -55.23 -31.51
C PHE A 298 -12.99 -53.80 -32.03
N LEU A 299 -11.88 -53.06 -32.07
CA LEU A 299 -11.83 -51.70 -32.58
C LEU A 299 -12.00 -51.66 -34.10
N SER A 300 -12.69 -50.63 -34.58
CA SER A 300 -12.84 -50.39 -36.02
C SER A 300 -11.52 -49.86 -36.60
N THR A 301 -11.13 -50.41 -37.75
CA THR A 301 -9.83 -50.13 -38.39
C THR A 301 -9.96 -50.27 -39.91
N SER A 302 -9.05 -49.64 -40.66
CA SER A 302 -9.00 -49.69 -42.12
C SER A 302 -7.56 -49.67 -42.63
N ILE A 303 -7.37 -50.15 -43.86
CA ILE A 303 -6.11 -49.96 -44.59
C ILE A 303 -5.97 -48.51 -45.05
N ILE A 304 -4.76 -47.97 -44.89
CA ILE A 304 -4.34 -46.68 -45.40
C ILE A 304 -3.50 -46.92 -46.65
N THR A 305 -3.91 -46.29 -47.73
CA THR A 305 -3.23 -46.28 -49.02
C THR A 305 -3.05 -44.83 -49.45
N LYS A 306 -2.29 -44.59 -50.52
CA LYS A 306 -2.12 -43.23 -51.06
C LYS A 306 -3.46 -42.54 -51.37
N ALA A 307 -4.52 -43.29 -51.68
CA ALA A 307 -5.84 -42.75 -52.02
C ALA A 307 -6.59 -42.12 -50.84
N ASN A 308 -6.31 -42.54 -49.59
CA ASN A 308 -6.99 -42.03 -48.39
C ASN A 308 -6.03 -41.44 -47.33
N ALA A 309 -4.72 -41.55 -47.53
CA ALA A 309 -3.71 -41.09 -46.57
C ALA A 309 -3.79 -39.58 -46.28
N GLU A 310 -3.99 -38.74 -47.28
CA GLU A 310 -4.05 -37.28 -47.11
C GLU A 310 -5.24 -36.85 -46.25
N LEU A 311 -6.44 -37.33 -46.59
CA LEU A 311 -7.65 -37.05 -45.82
C LEU A 311 -7.54 -37.58 -44.38
N THR A 312 -7.07 -38.83 -44.21
CA THR A 312 -6.90 -39.43 -42.89
C THR A 312 -5.89 -38.64 -42.04
N LEU A 313 -4.82 -38.13 -42.65
CA LEU A 313 -3.82 -37.32 -41.97
C LEU A 313 -4.38 -35.96 -41.54
N MET A 314 -5.20 -35.34 -42.37
CA MET A 314 -5.89 -34.09 -42.03
C MET A 314 -6.81 -34.30 -40.82
N GLU A 315 -7.65 -35.34 -40.83
CA GLU A 315 -8.53 -35.67 -39.71
C GLU A 315 -7.77 -35.95 -38.41
N ALA A 316 -6.67 -36.71 -38.50
CA ALA A 316 -5.86 -37.02 -37.33
C ALA A 316 -5.19 -35.78 -36.72
N ARG A 317 -4.67 -34.87 -37.56
CA ARG A 317 -4.07 -33.60 -37.11
C ARG A 317 -5.10 -32.66 -36.49
N ASP A 318 -6.31 -32.62 -37.02
CA ASP A 318 -7.41 -31.84 -36.45
C ASP A 318 -7.85 -32.41 -35.08
N ALA A 319 -7.93 -33.73 -34.95
CA ALA A 319 -8.21 -34.37 -33.66
C ALA A 319 -7.13 -34.06 -32.61
N GLU A 320 -5.85 -34.08 -32.97
CA GLU A 320 -4.75 -33.69 -32.06
C GLU A 320 -4.82 -32.20 -31.67
N ARG A 321 -5.19 -31.32 -32.60
CA ARG A 321 -5.42 -29.90 -32.30
C ARG A 321 -6.58 -29.73 -31.31
N GLN A 322 -7.69 -30.44 -31.50
CA GLN A 322 -8.82 -30.40 -30.57
C GLN A 322 -8.44 -30.92 -29.17
N ALA A 323 -7.69 -32.02 -29.08
CA ALA A 323 -7.21 -32.56 -27.81
C ALA A 323 -6.33 -31.55 -27.03
N ARG A 324 -5.43 -30.84 -27.72
CA ARG A 324 -4.61 -29.77 -27.11
C ARG A 324 -5.45 -28.60 -26.58
N ASN A 325 -6.47 -28.20 -27.34
CA ASN A 325 -7.40 -27.15 -26.89
C ASN A 325 -8.15 -27.57 -25.62
N LEU A 326 -8.64 -28.82 -25.57
CA LEU A 326 -9.38 -29.32 -24.41
C LEU A 326 -8.49 -29.41 -23.16
N LYS A 327 -7.23 -29.83 -23.30
CA LYS A 327 -6.24 -29.82 -22.21
C LYS A 327 -5.98 -28.40 -21.66
N THR A 328 -5.97 -27.40 -22.55
CA THR A 328 -5.78 -25.99 -22.17
C THR A 328 -7.00 -25.45 -21.43
N LEU A 329 -8.20 -25.75 -21.93
CA LEU A 329 -9.47 -25.35 -21.31
C LEU A 329 -9.61 -25.94 -19.90
N HIS A 330 -9.28 -27.23 -19.72
CA HIS A 330 -9.33 -27.89 -18.42
C HIS A 330 -8.42 -27.20 -17.39
N LYS A 331 -7.17 -26.87 -17.78
CA LYS A 331 -6.24 -26.13 -16.92
C LYS A 331 -6.79 -24.77 -16.47
N GLN A 332 -7.53 -24.08 -17.35
CA GLN A 332 -8.18 -22.82 -17.00
C GLN A 332 -9.34 -23.03 -16.02
N VAL A 333 -10.15 -24.07 -16.22
CA VAL A 333 -11.24 -24.42 -15.30
C VAL A 333 -10.71 -24.74 -13.90
N ASP A 334 -9.63 -25.52 -13.80
CA ASP A 334 -8.99 -25.84 -12.50
C ASP A 334 -8.51 -24.58 -11.78
N GLN A 335 -7.92 -23.63 -12.52
CA GLN A 335 -7.52 -22.34 -11.98
C GLN A 335 -8.73 -21.55 -11.48
N TYR A 336 -9.81 -21.48 -12.26
CA TYR A 336 -11.04 -20.80 -11.84
C TYR A 336 -11.67 -21.44 -10.60
N LEU A 337 -11.68 -22.77 -10.50
CA LEU A 337 -12.21 -23.47 -9.32
C LEU A 337 -11.33 -23.22 -8.08
N ALA A 338 -10.01 -23.19 -8.23
CA ALA A 338 -9.09 -22.87 -7.13
C ALA A 338 -9.28 -21.42 -6.65
N ASP A 339 -9.42 -20.48 -7.58
CA ASP A 339 -9.70 -19.07 -7.29
C ASP A 339 -11.06 -18.92 -6.60
N TYR A 340 -12.09 -19.60 -7.11
CA TYR A 340 -13.43 -19.60 -6.53
C TYR A 340 -13.44 -20.16 -5.10
N ASN A 341 -12.77 -21.29 -4.87
CA ASN A 341 -12.65 -21.87 -3.52
C ASN A 341 -11.92 -20.91 -2.58
N SER A 342 -10.84 -20.26 -3.04
CA SER A 342 -10.11 -19.27 -2.25
C SER A 342 -10.99 -18.07 -1.90
N GLN A 343 -11.79 -17.59 -2.85
CA GLN A 343 -12.78 -16.54 -2.62
C GLN A 343 -13.87 -16.95 -1.63
N GLN A 344 -14.40 -18.17 -1.73
CA GLN A 344 -15.38 -18.69 -0.77
C GLN A 344 -14.80 -18.77 0.65
N VAL A 345 -13.57 -19.27 0.81
CA VAL A 345 -12.91 -19.32 2.12
C VAL A 345 -12.72 -17.92 2.69
N MET A 346 -12.30 -16.95 1.86
CA MET A 346 -12.17 -15.56 2.27
C MET A 346 -13.52 -14.95 2.68
N LEU A 347 -14.58 -15.22 1.93
CA LEU A 347 -15.94 -14.74 2.22
C LEU A 347 -16.47 -15.35 3.53
N ILE A 348 -16.32 -16.66 3.73
CA ILE A 348 -16.71 -17.33 4.98
C ILE A 348 -15.92 -16.75 6.16
N GLY A 349 -14.62 -16.52 5.99
CA GLY A 349 -13.77 -15.87 7.00
C GLY A 349 -14.26 -14.46 7.35
N LEU A 350 -14.63 -13.67 6.34
CA LEU A 350 -15.19 -12.33 6.53
C LEU A 350 -16.56 -12.36 7.23
N CYS A 351 -17.44 -13.30 6.86
CA CYS A 351 -18.73 -13.50 7.52
C CYS A 351 -18.57 -13.94 8.98
N LEU A 352 -17.63 -14.84 9.28
CA LEU A 352 -17.31 -15.25 10.66
C LEU A 352 -16.75 -14.08 11.47
N PHE A 353 -15.84 -13.30 10.89
CA PHE A 353 -15.31 -12.10 11.54
C PHE A 353 -16.43 -11.10 11.85
N LEU A 354 -17.31 -10.82 10.88
CA LEU A 354 -18.46 -9.95 11.07
C LEU A 354 -19.41 -10.50 12.15
N PHE A 355 -19.65 -11.82 12.16
CA PHE A 355 -20.46 -12.47 13.19
C PHE A 355 -19.84 -12.31 14.58
N ILE A 356 -18.51 -12.46 14.72
CA ILE A 356 -17.80 -12.22 15.99
C ILE A 356 -17.92 -10.76 16.42
N CYS A 357 -17.77 -9.81 15.49
CA CYS A 357 -17.95 -8.39 15.78
C CYS A 357 -19.38 -8.08 16.24
N ILE A 358 -20.40 -8.63 15.56
CA ILE A 358 -21.81 -8.46 15.92
C ILE A 358 -22.09 -9.14 17.27
N ALA A 359 -21.57 -10.34 17.51
CA ALA A 359 -21.71 -11.02 18.79
C ALA A 359 -21.02 -10.25 19.93
N GLY A 360 -19.82 -9.71 19.68
CA GLY A 360 -19.11 -8.83 20.61
C GLY A 360 -19.91 -7.57 20.90
N ALA A 361 -20.42 -6.89 19.87
CA ALA A 361 -21.29 -5.73 20.03
C ALA A 361 -22.59 -6.07 20.78
N ALA A 362 -23.20 -7.22 20.50
CA ALA A 362 -24.39 -7.70 21.20
C ALA A 362 -24.10 -8.06 22.67
N LEU A 363 -22.91 -8.60 22.98
CA LEU A 363 -22.47 -8.86 24.35
C LEU A 363 -22.18 -7.56 25.10
N ILE A 364 -21.55 -6.58 24.46
CA ILE A 364 -21.34 -5.25 25.02
C ILE A 364 -22.68 -4.56 25.27
N PHE A 365 -23.59 -4.59 24.28
CA PHE A 365 -24.92 -4.01 24.40
C PHE A 365 -25.77 -4.73 25.46
N ARG A 366 -25.72 -6.07 25.52
CA ARG A 366 -26.35 -6.85 26.59
C ARG A 366 -25.73 -6.52 27.93
N GLY A 367 -24.41 -6.37 28.01
CA GLY A 367 -23.68 -5.93 29.20
C GLY A 367 -24.13 -4.54 29.65
N TYR A 368 -24.37 -3.63 28.70
CA TYR A 368 -24.90 -2.29 28.96
C TYR A 368 -26.35 -2.33 29.44
N VAL A 369 -27.24 -3.06 28.76
CA VAL A 369 -28.66 -3.20 29.17
C VAL A 369 -28.78 -3.94 30.50
N VAL A 370 -27.95 -4.95 30.74
CA VAL A 370 -27.83 -5.62 32.03
C VAL A 370 -27.32 -4.62 33.05
N LYS A 371 -26.27 -3.84 32.80
CA LYS A 371 -25.77 -2.79 33.70
C LYS A 371 -26.86 -1.78 34.06
N VAL A 372 -27.71 -1.38 33.11
CA VAL A 372 -28.83 -0.46 33.37
C VAL A 372 -29.90 -1.13 34.26
N LYS A 373 -30.33 -2.36 33.94
CA LYS A 373 -31.27 -3.12 34.79
C LYS A 373 -30.66 -3.54 36.12
N LEU A 374 -29.35 -3.75 36.17
CA LEU A 374 -28.59 -4.05 37.37
C LEU A 374 -28.51 -2.80 38.21
N ASN A 375 -28.32 -1.60 37.64
CA ASN A 375 -28.34 -0.33 38.36
C ASN A 375 -29.74 0.00 38.89
N GLU A 376 -30.80 -0.34 38.16
CA GLU A 376 -32.18 -0.19 38.61
C GLU A 376 -32.53 -1.21 39.70
N LYS A 377 -32.03 -2.46 39.59
CA LYS A 377 -32.04 -3.42 40.69
C LYS A 377 -31.13 -2.99 41.83
N LEU A 378 -29.96 -2.40 41.59
CA LEU A 378 -28.97 -1.93 42.56
C LEU A 378 -29.54 -0.75 43.33
N ALA A 379 -30.39 0.07 42.70
CA ALA A 379 -31.16 1.10 43.39
C ALA A 379 -32.17 0.47 44.36
N ASN A 380 -32.90 -0.56 43.93
CA ASN A 380 -33.85 -1.29 44.78
C ASN A 380 -33.16 -2.20 45.83
N THR A 381 -31.99 -2.76 45.52
CA THR A 381 -31.14 -3.56 46.40
C THR A 381 -30.37 -2.64 47.33
N ASN A 382 -30.03 -1.40 46.97
CA ASN A 382 -29.40 -0.40 47.85
C ASN A 382 -30.33 -0.01 49.00
N ASP A 383 -31.63 -0.02 48.78
CA ASP A 383 -32.61 0.18 49.86
C ASP A 383 -32.69 -1.05 50.79
N GLU A 384 -32.32 -2.26 50.31
CA GLU A 384 -32.21 -3.49 51.11
C GLU A 384 -30.80 -3.71 51.71
N LEU A 385 -29.75 -3.16 51.08
CA LEU A 385 -28.33 -3.24 51.48
C LEU A 385 -28.01 -2.34 52.68
N LYS A 386 -28.85 -1.33 52.93
CA LYS A 386 -28.90 -0.61 54.21
C LYS A 386 -29.21 -1.53 55.39
N ARG A 387 -29.72 -2.74 55.15
CA ARG A 387 -30.12 -3.68 56.20
C ARG A 387 -29.03 -4.68 56.58
N VAL A 388 -28.01 -4.98 55.76
CA VAL A 388 -27.29 -6.25 55.97
C VAL A 388 -25.99 -6.16 56.76
N ASN A 389 -25.17 -5.10 56.79
CA ASN A 389 -24.03 -5.05 57.73
C ASN A 389 -23.08 -6.30 57.68
N GLY A 390 -23.21 -7.13 56.64
CA GLY A 390 -22.64 -8.46 56.52
C GLY A 390 -21.62 -8.57 55.39
N GLU A 391 -21.54 -7.57 54.51
CA GLU A 391 -20.53 -7.51 53.44
C GLU A 391 -19.21 -6.84 53.88
N LEU A 392 -19.11 -6.47 55.16
CA LEU A 392 -17.90 -5.91 55.77
C LEU A 392 -16.67 -6.82 55.68
N GLY A 393 -16.84 -8.14 55.52
CA GLY A 393 -15.75 -9.11 55.35
C GLY A 393 -15.18 -9.24 53.92
N GLN A 394 -15.96 -8.91 52.88
CA GLN A 394 -15.52 -9.02 51.49
C GLN A 394 -14.72 -7.79 51.01
N LYS A 395 -14.89 -6.63 51.66
CA LYS A 395 -14.19 -5.39 51.30
C LYS A 395 -12.67 -5.44 51.50
N ASN A 396 -12.14 -6.35 52.31
CA ASN A 396 -10.71 -6.40 52.63
C ASN A 396 -9.89 -7.14 51.55
N ASP A 397 -10.46 -8.15 50.89
CA ASP A 397 -9.79 -8.93 49.85
C ASP A 397 -9.84 -8.25 48.47
N GLU A 398 -10.88 -7.46 48.20
CA GLU A 398 -11.02 -6.65 46.99
C GLU A 398 -10.01 -5.48 46.95
N LEU A 399 -9.71 -4.88 48.10
CA LEU A 399 -8.66 -3.86 48.25
C LEU A 399 -7.27 -4.37 47.88
N LYS A 400 -6.97 -5.63 48.21
CA LYS A 400 -5.66 -6.25 47.93
C LYS A 400 -5.47 -6.53 46.44
N ARG A 401 -6.51 -7.04 45.78
CA ARG A 401 -6.50 -7.36 44.34
C ARG A 401 -6.47 -6.10 43.45
N LEU A 402 -7.17 -5.03 43.86
CA LEU A 402 -7.16 -3.76 43.13
C LEU A 402 -5.80 -3.03 43.25
N ASN A 403 -5.11 -3.18 44.38
CA ASN A 403 -3.78 -2.60 44.59
C ASN A 403 -2.72 -3.31 43.73
N ASP A 404 -2.75 -4.64 43.65
CA ASP A 404 -1.81 -5.42 42.84
C ASP A 404 -1.95 -5.11 41.33
N GLU A 405 -3.17 -4.97 40.81
CA GLU A 405 -3.44 -4.66 39.40
C GLU A 405 -3.05 -3.21 39.03
N VAL A 406 -3.28 -2.25 39.94
CA VAL A 406 -2.81 -0.87 39.79
C VAL A 406 -1.29 -0.79 39.84
N MET A 407 -0.64 -1.57 40.71
CA MET A 407 0.82 -1.61 40.85
C MET A 407 1.49 -2.23 39.61
N GLU A 408 0.94 -3.30 39.04
CA GLU A 408 1.44 -3.94 37.81
C GLU A 408 1.30 -3.01 36.58
N LEU A 409 0.12 -2.40 36.39
CA LEU A 409 -0.11 -1.43 35.31
C LEU A 409 0.77 -0.18 35.44
N THR A 410 1.03 0.25 36.68
CA THR A 410 1.94 1.36 36.95
C THR A 410 3.39 0.95 36.66
N ASN A 411 3.85 -0.23 37.09
CA ASN A 411 5.23 -0.69 36.89
C ASN A 411 5.57 -0.98 35.41
N SER A 412 4.66 -1.56 34.62
CA SER A 412 4.86 -1.73 33.17
C SER A 412 4.85 -0.41 32.41
N ARG A 413 4.01 0.56 32.82
CA ARG A 413 4.10 1.96 32.34
C ARG A 413 5.37 2.66 32.86
N LEU A 414 5.99 2.18 33.93
CA LEU A 414 7.23 2.73 34.44
C LEU A 414 8.43 2.34 33.57
N VAL A 415 8.56 1.04 33.26
CA VAL A 415 9.66 0.49 32.43
C VAL A 415 9.62 0.98 30.98
N PHE A 416 8.43 1.08 30.38
CA PHE A 416 8.24 1.52 29.00
C PHE A 416 8.84 2.90 28.71
N PHE A 417 8.62 3.88 29.60
CA PHE A 417 9.10 5.25 29.37
C PHE A 417 10.58 5.43 29.69
N THR A 418 11.15 4.68 30.65
CA THR A 418 12.60 4.72 30.91
C THR A 418 13.39 4.20 29.71
N ASN A 419 12.92 3.12 29.07
CA ASN A 419 13.54 2.60 27.86
C ASN A 419 13.39 3.57 26.68
N ILE A 420 12.21 4.17 26.50
CA ILE A 420 11.98 5.17 25.45
C ILE A 420 12.88 6.40 25.59
N SER A 421 13.10 6.90 26.80
CA SER A 421 13.95 8.08 26.97
C SER A 421 15.41 7.83 26.60
N HIS A 422 15.93 6.62 26.84
CA HIS A 422 17.26 6.22 26.35
C HIS A 422 17.28 6.07 24.82
N GLU A 423 16.24 5.47 24.25
CA GLU A 423 16.10 5.30 22.80
C GLU A 423 15.89 6.63 22.05
N LEU A 424 15.34 7.67 22.68
CA LEU A 424 15.20 9.00 22.10
C LEU A 424 16.47 9.85 22.22
N ARG A 425 17.26 9.67 23.29
CA ARG A 425 18.47 10.46 23.52
C ARG A 425 19.55 10.18 22.46
N THR A 426 19.81 8.91 22.18
CA THR A 426 20.87 8.49 21.24
C THR A 426 20.69 9.07 19.82
N PRO A 427 19.52 8.96 19.15
CA PRO A 427 19.34 9.54 17.82
C PRO A 427 19.37 11.07 17.86
N LEU A 428 18.95 11.72 18.95
CA LEU A 428 19.02 13.18 19.08
C LEU A 428 20.45 13.69 19.18
N THR A 429 21.32 13.00 19.93
CA THR A 429 22.76 13.32 19.97
C THR A 429 23.41 13.16 18.60
N LEU A 430 23.08 12.09 17.87
CA LEU A 430 23.56 11.85 16.51
C LEU A 430 23.00 12.85 15.46
N ILE A 431 22.02 13.68 15.82
CA ILE A 431 21.51 14.78 14.99
C ILE A 431 22.13 16.12 15.42
N ALA A 432 22.26 16.37 16.73
CA ALA A 432 22.75 17.63 17.26
C ALA A 432 24.23 17.87 16.92
N ASP A 433 25.11 16.90 17.21
CA ASP A 433 26.55 17.08 17.11
C ASP A 433 27.02 17.32 15.65
N PRO A 434 26.56 16.56 14.64
CA PRO A 434 26.97 16.82 13.25
C PRO A 434 26.45 18.17 12.72
N VAL A 435 25.29 18.62 13.21
CA VAL A 435 24.72 19.91 12.81
C VAL A 435 25.52 21.06 13.43
N GLU A 436 25.99 20.91 14.67
CA GLU A 436 26.90 21.86 15.31
C GLU A 436 28.22 21.97 14.53
N MET A 437 28.85 20.85 14.19
CA MET A 437 30.07 20.82 13.36
C MET A 437 29.89 21.53 12.00
N LEU A 438 28.73 21.35 11.35
CA LEU A 438 28.41 22.04 10.09
C LEU A 438 28.16 23.54 10.28
N LEU A 439 27.68 23.97 11.44
CA LEU A 439 27.47 25.39 11.75
C LEU A 439 28.77 26.12 12.11
N GLU A 440 29.79 25.41 12.61
CA GLU A 440 31.15 25.94 12.81
C GLU A 440 31.88 26.21 11.49
N ASP A 441 31.51 25.55 10.40
CA ASP A 441 32.06 25.82 9.07
C ASP A 441 31.53 27.16 8.51
N ASN A 442 32.44 28.15 8.46
CA ASN A 442 32.18 29.48 7.92
C ASN A 442 31.96 29.49 6.38
N SER A 443 32.23 28.39 5.69
CA SER A 443 31.94 28.22 4.26
C SER A 443 30.45 28.06 3.98
N ILE A 444 29.68 27.54 4.96
CA ILE A 444 28.25 27.31 4.84
C ILE A 444 27.50 28.61 5.14
N LYS A 445 26.96 29.24 4.09
CA LYS A 445 26.27 30.54 4.14
C LYS A 445 24.86 30.47 3.56
N GLY A 446 24.04 31.45 3.89
CA GLY A 446 22.68 31.60 3.37
C GLY A 446 21.77 30.43 3.74
N LYS A 447 20.95 29.99 2.77
CA LYS A 447 19.87 29.00 2.94
C LYS A 447 20.28 27.72 3.68
N ALA A 448 21.48 27.20 3.42
CA ALA A 448 21.98 25.98 4.06
C ALA A 448 22.25 26.20 5.57
N ARG A 449 22.81 27.36 5.92
CA ARG A 449 23.10 27.72 7.32
C ARG A 449 21.82 27.92 8.13
N ASP A 450 20.80 28.53 7.54
CA ASP A 450 19.51 28.76 8.20
C ASP A 450 18.76 27.44 8.48
N LEU A 451 18.81 26.50 7.54
CA LEU A 451 18.26 25.16 7.73
C LEU A 451 19.00 24.39 8.84
N LEU A 452 20.33 24.46 8.88
CA LEU A 452 21.12 23.83 9.94
C LEU A 452 20.83 24.42 11.33
N LYS A 453 20.72 25.75 11.45
CA LYS A 453 20.31 26.40 12.71
C LYS A 453 18.95 25.94 13.19
N MET A 454 18.00 25.77 12.26
CA MET A 454 16.67 25.24 12.58
C MET A 454 16.73 23.79 13.09
N VAL A 455 17.55 22.93 12.47
CA VAL A 455 17.74 21.55 12.93
C VAL A 455 18.40 21.51 14.32
N GLN A 456 19.44 22.32 14.54
CA GLN A 456 20.14 22.40 15.83
C GLN A 456 19.19 22.77 16.97
N ARG A 457 18.40 23.84 16.77
CA ARG A 457 17.45 24.30 17.79
C ARG A 457 16.40 23.24 18.15
N ASN A 458 15.87 22.53 17.15
CA ASN A 458 14.88 21.47 17.39
C ASN A 458 15.49 20.24 18.08
N ALA A 459 16.72 19.85 17.71
CA ALA A 459 17.43 18.75 18.35
C ALA A 459 17.72 19.04 19.83
N LEU A 460 18.23 20.25 20.14
CA LEU A 460 18.50 20.71 21.50
C LEU A 460 17.22 20.79 22.36
N ALA A 461 16.14 21.34 21.81
CA ALA A 461 14.85 21.41 22.51
C ALA A 461 14.30 20.01 22.87
N LEU A 462 14.45 19.04 21.97
CA LEU A 462 14.05 17.64 22.23
C LEU A 462 14.95 16.97 23.27
N GLN A 463 16.26 17.21 23.25
CA GLN A 463 17.18 16.69 24.27
C GLN A 463 16.84 17.23 25.67
N GLN A 464 16.56 18.53 25.79
CA GLN A 464 16.12 19.16 27.04
C GLN A 464 14.78 18.58 27.54
N LEU A 465 13.83 18.34 26.63
CA LEU A 465 12.55 17.70 26.93
C LEU A 465 12.72 16.28 27.48
N VAL A 466 13.53 15.45 26.82
CA VAL A 466 13.83 14.08 27.26
C VAL A 466 14.55 14.08 28.60
N GLY A 467 15.50 15.00 28.81
CA GLY A 467 16.17 15.20 30.10
C GLY A 467 15.19 15.56 31.21
N SER A 468 14.32 16.54 30.98
CA SER A 468 13.31 17.00 31.94
C SER A 468 12.32 15.90 32.35
N ILE A 469 11.91 15.05 31.40
CA ILE A 469 11.02 13.90 31.66
C ILE A 469 11.73 12.84 32.52
N LEU A 470 13.01 12.61 32.28
CA LEU A 470 13.81 11.63 33.04
C LEU A 470 14.10 12.09 34.46
N ASP A 471 14.46 13.36 34.64
CA ASP A 471 14.68 13.93 35.98
C ASP A 471 13.39 13.87 36.80
N PHE A 472 12.27 14.21 36.18
CA PHE A 472 10.95 14.07 36.79
C PHE A 472 10.63 12.61 37.20
N ARG A 473 10.96 11.63 36.35
CA ARG A 473 10.80 10.19 36.63
C ARG A 473 11.64 9.71 37.81
N LYS A 474 12.90 10.18 37.90
CA LYS A 474 13.79 9.83 39.02
C LYS A 474 13.23 10.33 40.34
N ILE A 475 12.66 11.53 40.35
CA ILE A 475 12.05 12.13 41.55
C ILE A 475 10.79 11.36 41.97
N GLN A 476 9.87 11.05 41.04
CA GLN A 476 8.63 10.32 41.38
C GLN A 476 8.88 8.92 41.95
N ASN A 477 9.94 8.24 41.49
CA ASN A 477 10.26 6.89 41.95
C ASN A 477 11.10 6.89 43.24
N GLY A 478 11.38 8.05 43.84
CA GLY A 478 12.26 8.17 45.00
C GLY A 478 13.70 7.72 44.72
N LYS A 479 14.12 7.74 43.44
CA LYS A 479 15.46 7.31 42.98
C LYS A 479 16.38 8.50 42.67
N MET A 480 15.97 9.72 42.99
CA MET A 480 16.80 10.91 42.86
C MET A 480 17.29 11.33 44.24
N ASP A 481 18.59 11.15 44.47
CA ASP A 481 19.23 11.59 45.70
C ASP A 481 19.80 13.01 45.54
N LEU A 482 19.95 13.71 46.67
CA LEU A 482 20.63 15.00 46.73
C LEU A 482 22.14 14.78 46.75
N GLU A 483 22.87 15.50 45.89
CA GLU A 483 24.32 15.56 45.95
C GLU A 483 24.70 16.81 46.75
N LEU A 484 25.08 16.63 48.01
CA LEU A 484 25.24 17.75 48.95
C LEU A 484 26.61 18.40 48.84
N TYR A 485 26.62 19.69 48.50
CA TYR A 485 27.82 20.53 48.40
C TYR A 485 27.81 21.64 49.45
N ARG A 486 29.00 21.99 49.94
CA ARG A 486 29.19 23.16 50.81
C ARG A 486 29.68 24.36 50.00
N PHE A 487 28.82 25.34 49.76
CA PHE A 487 29.14 26.48 48.87
C PHE A 487 28.55 27.81 49.34
N ASP A 488 29.07 28.90 48.77
CA ASP A 488 28.59 30.27 49.00
C ASP A 488 27.42 30.57 48.05
N LEU A 489 26.20 30.62 48.60
CA LEU A 489 24.98 30.86 47.83
C LEU A 489 24.93 32.29 47.26
N VAL A 490 25.51 33.28 47.94
CA VAL A 490 25.54 34.67 47.45
C VAL A 490 26.38 34.75 46.19
N LYS A 491 27.59 34.18 46.22
CA LYS A 491 28.46 34.11 45.04
C LYS A 491 27.80 33.34 43.90
N ALA A 492 27.16 32.21 44.21
CA ALA A 492 26.48 31.38 43.21
C ALA A 492 25.28 32.10 42.57
N LEU A 493 24.41 32.71 43.37
CA LEU A 493 23.23 33.44 42.88
C LEU A 493 23.63 34.69 42.08
N THR A 494 24.70 35.38 42.50
CA THR A 494 25.28 36.51 41.74
C THR A 494 25.73 36.05 40.35
N LEU A 495 26.44 34.92 40.27
CA LEU A 495 26.89 34.34 39.01
C LEU A 495 25.69 33.93 38.12
N TRP A 496 24.76 33.13 38.65
CA TRP A 496 23.60 32.67 37.87
C TRP A 496 22.70 33.81 37.40
N THR A 497 22.56 34.87 38.20
CA THR A 497 21.79 36.05 37.80
C THR A 497 22.53 36.85 36.71
N SER A 498 23.87 36.92 36.79
CA SER A 498 24.68 37.62 35.79
C SER A 498 24.63 36.98 34.40
N ASP A 499 24.41 35.66 34.31
CA ASP A 499 24.23 34.95 33.04
C ASP A 499 23.02 35.46 32.23
N PHE A 500 22.04 36.08 32.89
CA PHE A 500 20.85 36.67 32.24
C PHE A 500 20.97 38.16 31.93
N LEU A 501 22.06 38.82 32.33
CA LEU A 501 22.21 40.28 32.18
C LEU A 501 22.15 40.71 30.71
N LEU A 502 22.90 40.03 29.84
CA LEU A 502 22.94 40.34 28.40
C LEU A 502 21.57 40.14 27.73
N ALA A 503 20.82 39.11 28.16
CA ALA A 503 19.49 38.81 27.64
C ALA A 503 18.46 39.85 28.08
N ALA A 504 18.55 40.30 29.34
CA ALA A 504 17.72 41.37 29.89
C ALA A 504 18.02 42.71 29.21
N GLU A 505 19.30 43.08 29.04
CA GLU A 505 19.73 44.29 28.34
C GLU A 505 19.21 44.35 26.90
N ARG A 506 19.31 43.25 26.15
CA ARG A 506 18.77 43.13 24.78
C ARG A 506 17.27 43.39 24.71
N LYS A 507 16.51 43.01 25.75
CA LYS A 507 15.06 43.22 25.85
C LYS A 507 14.71 44.54 26.57
N HIS A 508 15.70 45.37 26.89
CA HIS A 508 15.55 46.58 27.70
C HIS A 508 14.86 46.32 29.05
N ILE A 509 15.14 45.18 29.68
CA ILE A 509 14.65 44.82 31.01
C ILE A 509 15.74 45.10 32.03
N MET A 510 15.39 45.75 33.13
CA MET A 510 16.30 45.99 34.24
C MET A 510 16.28 44.80 35.20
N LEU A 511 17.46 44.20 35.43
CA LEU A 511 17.63 43.06 36.34
C LEU A 511 18.25 43.54 37.66
N HIS A 512 17.50 43.41 38.75
CA HIS A 512 17.90 43.85 40.08
C HIS A 512 18.20 42.64 40.96
N LEU A 513 19.37 42.63 41.60
CA LEU A 513 19.77 41.57 42.54
C LEU A 513 19.97 42.16 43.94
N ASP A 514 19.20 41.67 44.90
CA ASP A 514 19.33 42.01 46.32
C ASP A 514 19.72 40.79 47.16
N VAL A 515 20.95 40.82 47.69
CA VAL A 515 21.53 39.76 48.51
C VAL A 515 22.11 40.28 49.83
N GLU A 516 21.89 41.57 50.16
CA GLU A 516 22.55 42.24 51.28
C GLU A 516 22.21 41.61 52.64
N GLU A 517 20.98 41.13 52.79
CA GLU A 517 20.48 40.47 54.00
C GLU A 517 21.19 39.12 54.27
N PHE A 518 21.65 38.45 53.20
CA PHE A 518 22.25 37.12 53.27
C PHE A 518 23.79 37.14 53.30
N LYS A 519 24.45 38.25 52.95
CA LYS A 519 25.93 38.38 52.93
C LYS A 519 26.63 38.05 54.25
N ARG A 520 25.91 38.10 55.38
CA ARG A 520 26.45 37.81 56.72
C ARG A 520 26.37 36.32 57.09
N GLN A 521 25.74 35.50 56.26
CA GLN A 521 25.62 34.06 56.46
C GLN A 521 26.78 33.32 55.78
N GLY A 522 27.27 32.26 56.43
CA GLY A 522 28.35 31.43 55.90
C GLY A 522 27.94 30.54 54.72
N LYS A 523 28.79 29.57 54.38
CA LYS A 523 28.50 28.57 53.33
C LYS A 523 27.30 27.68 53.71
N ILE A 524 26.37 27.45 52.78
CA ILE A 524 25.24 26.53 52.93
C ILE A 524 25.64 25.09 52.56
N VAL A 525 24.82 24.10 52.95
CA VAL A 525 24.98 22.70 52.51
C VAL A 525 23.71 22.24 51.80
N ALA A 526 23.77 22.15 50.48
CA ALA A 526 22.65 21.76 49.63
C ALA A 526 23.15 21.27 48.26
N ASP A 527 22.23 20.80 47.41
CA ASP A 527 22.58 20.43 46.04
C ASP A 527 22.67 21.67 45.16
N LYS A 528 23.91 22.11 44.90
CA LYS A 528 24.24 23.32 44.16
C LYS A 528 23.64 23.30 42.75
N GLU A 529 23.67 22.16 42.07
CA GLU A 529 23.19 22.04 40.70
C GLU A 529 21.66 22.11 40.63
N LYS A 530 20.96 21.41 41.52
CA LYS A 530 19.49 21.44 41.57
C LYS A 530 18.95 22.83 41.97
N ILE A 531 19.62 23.53 42.88
CA ILE A 531 19.27 24.93 43.22
C ILE A 531 19.52 25.85 42.02
N ALA A 532 20.65 25.68 41.29
CA ALA A 532 20.89 26.42 40.07
C ALA A 532 19.73 26.24 39.08
N ARG A 533 19.31 24.99 38.83
CA ARG A 533 18.18 24.68 37.94
C ARG A 533 16.86 25.31 38.38
N VAL A 534 16.62 25.43 39.69
CA VAL A 534 15.47 26.17 40.22
C VAL A 534 15.56 27.65 39.80
N VAL A 535 16.69 28.29 40.05
CA VAL A 535 16.92 29.71 39.72
C VAL A 535 16.82 29.95 38.21
N PHE A 536 17.47 29.12 37.38
CA PHE A 536 17.42 29.22 35.92
C PHE A 536 15.99 29.12 35.38
N ASN A 537 15.18 28.17 35.85
CA ASN A 537 13.78 28.03 35.41
C ASN A 537 12.91 29.22 35.83
N LEU A 538 13.14 29.80 37.00
CA LEU A 538 12.38 30.97 37.46
C LEU A 538 12.80 32.23 36.68
N LEU A 539 14.09 32.45 36.47
CA LEU A 539 14.63 33.59 35.72
C LEU A 539 14.27 33.53 34.23
N SER A 540 14.35 32.37 33.58
CA SER A 540 13.97 32.23 32.18
C SER A 540 12.48 32.50 31.95
N ASN A 541 11.62 32.05 32.87
CA ASN A 541 10.20 32.40 32.87
C ASN A 541 9.99 33.90 33.08
N ALA A 542 10.63 34.51 34.08
CA ALA A 542 10.53 35.96 34.33
C ALA A 542 10.94 36.78 33.09
N LEU A 543 12.05 36.44 32.45
CA LEU A 543 12.53 37.10 31.24
C LEU A 543 11.58 36.91 30.04
N LYS A 544 11.00 35.71 29.91
CA LYS A 544 10.07 35.37 28.83
C LYS A 544 8.78 36.19 28.92
N TYR A 545 8.19 36.32 30.11
CA TYR A 545 6.87 36.92 30.32
C TYR A 545 6.90 38.42 30.68
N THR A 546 8.08 39.00 30.91
CA THR A 546 8.24 40.45 31.09
C THR A 546 8.34 41.17 29.72
N PRO A 547 7.53 42.20 29.46
CA PRO A 547 7.63 43.01 28.23
C PRO A 547 8.89 43.89 28.23
N ALA A 548 9.25 44.44 27.06
CA ALA A 548 10.40 45.34 26.94
C ALA A 548 10.21 46.62 27.78
N GLY A 549 11.25 47.05 28.51
CA GLY A 549 11.18 48.18 29.45
C GLY A 549 10.70 47.82 30.86
N GLY A 550 10.45 46.54 31.16
CA GLY A 550 10.05 46.08 32.49
C GLY A 550 11.21 45.78 33.44
N ASP A 551 10.88 45.30 34.65
CA ASP A 551 11.85 45.00 35.70
C ASP A 551 11.74 43.55 36.18
N ILE A 552 12.88 42.94 36.49
CA ILE A 552 12.97 41.65 37.18
C ILE A 552 13.77 41.84 38.46
N PHE A 553 13.23 41.40 39.59
CA PHE A 553 13.85 41.48 40.90
C PHE A 553 14.14 40.08 41.43
N VAL A 554 15.41 39.84 41.77
CA VAL A 554 15.85 38.63 42.46
C VAL A 554 16.26 39.02 43.87
N SER A 555 15.66 38.42 44.89
CA SER A 555 16.07 38.66 46.27
C SER A 555 16.34 37.37 47.04
N LEU A 556 17.37 37.40 47.90
CA LEU A 556 17.75 36.31 48.80
C LEU A 556 17.66 36.75 50.26
N LYS A 557 16.81 36.08 51.04
CA LYS A 557 16.51 36.43 52.45
C LYS A 557 16.56 35.23 53.37
N MET A 558 16.76 35.46 54.66
CA MET A 558 16.52 34.46 55.70
C MET A 558 15.03 34.44 56.06
N VAL A 559 14.48 33.26 56.33
CA VAL A 559 13.08 33.13 56.75
C VAL A 559 12.95 32.17 57.93
N ASP A 560 12.07 32.52 58.87
CA ASP A 560 11.67 31.65 59.96
C ASP A 560 10.74 30.54 59.42
N PRO A 561 11.07 29.25 59.57
CA PRO A 561 10.22 28.15 59.09
C PRO A 561 8.82 28.14 59.69
N HIS A 562 8.61 28.69 60.90
CA HIS A 562 7.28 28.77 61.51
C HIS A 562 6.34 29.76 60.81
N GLN A 563 6.89 30.67 59.99
CA GLN A 563 6.11 31.68 59.26
C GLN A 563 5.72 31.21 57.85
N VAL A 564 6.21 30.05 57.42
CA VAL A 564 5.94 29.49 56.08
C VAL A 564 4.83 28.46 56.17
N GLN A 565 3.62 28.85 55.73
CA GLN A 565 2.47 27.95 55.73
C GLN A 565 2.74 26.72 54.84
N GLY A 566 2.36 25.53 55.31
CA GLY A 566 2.43 24.28 54.54
C GLY A 566 3.78 23.56 54.54
N LEU A 567 4.75 23.97 55.36
CA LEU A 567 5.85 23.08 55.76
C LEU A 567 5.35 22.07 56.80
N SER A 568 5.85 20.84 56.74
CA SER A 568 5.44 19.79 57.69
C SER A 568 6.02 20.05 59.09
N ALA A 569 5.31 19.61 60.14
CA ALA A 569 5.80 19.74 61.51
C ALA A 569 7.12 19.00 61.74
N GLU A 570 7.36 17.91 61.01
CA GLU A 570 8.61 17.15 61.03
C GLU A 570 9.77 17.96 60.43
N THR A 571 9.56 18.57 59.26
CA THR A 571 10.55 19.44 58.60
C THR A 571 10.95 20.62 59.49
N ILE A 572 9.98 21.27 60.13
CA ILE A 572 10.24 22.42 61.02
C ILE A 572 11.06 21.99 62.24
N ASN A 573 10.85 20.78 62.76
CA ASN A 573 11.62 20.26 63.89
C ASN A 573 13.03 19.80 63.49
N SER A 574 13.22 19.34 62.24
CA SER A 574 14.50 18.82 61.74
C SER A 574 15.46 19.89 61.22
N TYR A 575 14.96 21.05 60.79
CA TYR A 575 15.76 22.11 60.17
C TYR A 575 15.50 23.46 60.85
N LYS A 576 16.56 24.16 61.25
CA LYS A 576 16.46 25.42 62.01
C LYS A 576 16.50 26.69 61.17
N ASP A 577 17.29 26.68 60.10
CA ASP A 577 17.60 27.86 59.29
C ASP A 577 17.14 27.62 57.84
N PHE A 578 16.35 28.55 57.29
CA PHE A 578 15.85 28.51 55.92
C PHE A 578 16.21 29.79 55.16
N PHE A 579 16.49 29.64 53.87
CA PHE A 579 16.64 30.74 52.95
C PHE A 579 15.44 30.80 52.00
N ARG A 580 15.08 32.02 51.60
CA ARG A 580 14.01 32.32 50.65
C ARG A 580 14.61 33.00 49.42
N ILE A 581 14.32 32.47 48.24
CA ILE A 581 14.60 33.12 46.96
C ILE A 581 13.27 33.60 46.39
N ASP A 582 13.21 34.89 46.07
CA ASP A 582 12.09 35.51 45.35
C ASP A 582 12.57 35.89 43.94
N VAL A 583 11.79 35.49 42.93
CA VAL A 583 11.94 35.97 41.56
C VAL A 583 10.66 36.67 41.16
N ARG A 584 10.70 37.99 41.12
CA ARG A 584 9.57 38.85 40.82
C ARG A 584 9.73 39.52 39.46
N ASP A 585 8.69 39.43 38.65
CA ASP A 585 8.61 40.08 37.33
C ASP A 585 7.48 41.12 37.27
N THR A 586 7.57 42.07 36.33
CA THR A 586 6.51 43.03 36.00
C THR A 586 5.74 42.63 34.73
N GLY A 587 5.58 41.33 34.48
CA GLY A 587 4.93 40.77 33.31
C GLY A 587 3.40 40.73 33.39
N MET A 588 2.79 39.88 32.56
CA MET A 588 1.32 39.78 32.38
C MET A 588 0.54 39.26 33.60
N GLY A 589 1.22 38.67 34.60
CA GLY A 589 0.57 38.06 35.76
C GLY A 589 -0.26 36.80 35.45
N ILE A 590 -0.75 36.13 36.48
CA ILE A 590 -1.42 34.84 36.43
C ILE A 590 -2.75 34.95 37.20
N SER A 591 -3.84 34.38 36.65
CA SER A 591 -5.14 34.40 37.32
C SER A 591 -5.15 33.50 38.56
N HIS A 592 -6.04 33.77 39.51
CA HIS A 592 -6.10 33.02 40.78
C HIS A 592 -6.37 31.52 40.59
N GLU A 593 -7.27 31.16 39.65
CA GLU A 593 -7.57 29.75 39.34
C GLU A 593 -6.40 29.02 38.66
N GLU A 594 -5.57 29.75 37.91
CA GLU A 594 -4.41 29.19 37.22
C GLU A 594 -3.21 29.12 38.17
N ALA A 595 -3.05 30.06 39.10
CA ALA A 595 -1.96 30.11 40.07
C ALA A 595 -1.89 28.87 40.98
N GLU A 596 -3.02 28.21 41.27
CA GLU A 596 -3.05 26.93 41.99
C GLU A 596 -2.50 25.76 41.14
N LYS A 597 -2.54 25.90 39.81
CA LYS A 597 -2.25 24.84 38.84
C LYS A 597 -0.95 25.02 38.08
N VAL A 598 -0.27 26.16 38.17
CA VAL A 598 0.99 26.42 37.42
C VAL A 598 2.13 25.47 37.77
N PHE A 599 2.07 24.82 38.93
CA PHE A 599 3.01 23.77 39.33
C PHE A 599 2.53 22.35 38.96
N GLU A 600 1.33 22.20 38.38
CA GLU A 600 0.83 20.94 37.82
C GLU A 600 1.49 20.63 36.47
N ARG A 601 1.54 19.34 36.14
CA ARG A 601 2.26 18.84 34.97
C ARG A 601 1.52 19.19 33.68
N PHE A 602 2.28 19.60 32.67
CA PHE A 602 1.75 19.95 31.34
C PHE A 602 0.74 21.11 31.37
N PHE A 603 0.61 21.78 32.51
CA PHE A 603 -0.27 22.92 32.64
C PHE A 603 0.38 24.15 31.99
N GLN A 604 -0.39 24.87 31.19
CA GLN A 604 0.00 26.12 30.55
C GLN A 604 -1.13 27.13 30.73
N ALA A 605 -0.81 28.29 31.29
CA ALA A 605 -1.76 29.37 31.45
C ALA A 605 -2.19 29.93 30.09
N LYS A 606 -3.43 30.43 29.99
CA LYS A 606 -3.96 30.99 28.74
C LYS A 606 -3.15 32.22 28.31
N GLY A 607 -2.65 32.22 27.06
CA GLY A 607 -1.81 33.30 26.52
C GLY A 607 -0.31 33.11 26.74
N ALA A 608 0.12 32.00 27.35
CA ALA A 608 1.53 31.68 27.50
C ALA A 608 2.18 31.34 26.14
N ALA A 609 3.33 31.96 25.84
CA ALA A 609 4.15 31.58 24.69
C ALA A 609 4.65 30.13 24.83
N SER A 610 4.72 29.41 23.69
CA SER A 610 5.06 27.98 23.56
C SER A 610 6.10 27.49 24.58
N GLY A 611 5.76 26.46 25.35
CA GLY A 611 6.58 25.84 26.39
C GLY A 611 6.12 24.41 26.67
N THR A 612 6.79 23.67 27.54
CA THR A 612 6.51 22.24 27.77
C THR A 612 5.57 21.99 28.96
N GLY A 613 5.38 22.99 29.82
CA GLY A 613 4.60 22.85 31.06
C GLY A 613 5.26 21.95 32.11
N ILE A 614 6.57 21.71 32.02
CA ILE A 614 7.31 20.81 32.93
C ILE A 614 8.23 21.59 33.89
N GLY A 615 8.75 22.75 33.49
CA GLY A 615 9.77 23.50 34.26
C GLY A 615 9.35 23.85 35.68
N LEU A 616 8.15 24.40 35.90
CA LEU A 616 7.66 24.74 37.24
C LEU A 616 7.36 23.49 38.09
N ALA A 617 6.86 22.40 37.48
CA ALA A 617 6.68 21.13 38.18
C ALA A 617 8.03 20.56 38.67
N LEU A 618 9.11 20.71 37.89
CA LEU A 618 10.47 20.37 38.31
C LEU A 618 10.99 21.29 39.41
N VAL A 619 10.73 22.60 39.35
CA VAL A 619 11.06 23.54 40.43
C VAL A 619 10.44 23.07 41.74
N LYS A 620 9.14 22.80 41.75
CA LYS A 620 8.45 22.29 42.94
C LYS A 620 9.06 20.97 43.43
N SER A 621 9.35 20.05 42.51
CA SER A 621 9.91 18.74 42.84
C SER A 621 11.34 18.83 43.43
N PHE A 622 12.21 19.70 42.90
CA PHE A 622 13.55 19.93 43.45
C PHE A 622 13.51 20.61 44.80
N VAL A 623 12.60 21.57 44.98
CA VAL A 623 12.42 22.28 46.25
C VAL A 623 11.89 21.31 47.32
N GLU A 624 10.90 20.49 46.99
CA GLU A 624 10.37 19.45 47.90
C GLU A 624 11.42 18.37 48.22
N LEU A 625 12.28 18.00 47.25
CA LEU A 625 13.40 17.08 47.47
C LEU A 625 14.42 17.65 48.48
N HIS A 626 14.55 18.98 48.55
CA HIS A 626 15.34 19.68 49.57
C HIS A 626 14.56 19.94 50.87
N HIS A 627 13.40 19.31 51.08
CA HIS A 627 12.51 19.58 52.21
C HIS A 627 12.06 21.06 52.30
N GLY A 628 11.95 21.70 51.15
CA GLY A 628 11.49 23.08 51.00
C GLY A 628 10.05 23.20 50.51
N LYS A 629 9.61 24.43 50.23
CA LYS A 629 8.31 24.73 49.63
C LYS A 629 8.41 25.78 48.52
N ALA A 630 7.65 25.57 47.44
CA ALA A 630 7.51 26.51 46.32
C ALA A 630 6.04 26.94 46.13
N TRP A 631 5.81 28.22 45.83
CA TRP A 631 4.50 28.76 45.45
C TRP A 631 4.64 30.03 44.59
N VAL A 632 3.51 30.56 44.12
CA VAL A 632 3.46 31.81 43.34
C VAL A 632 2.43 32.76 43.94
N GLU A 633 2.76 34.05 43.93
CA GLU A 633 1.86 35.15 44.24
C GLU A 633 1.76 36.04 42.99
N SER A 634 0.57 36.14 42.40
CA SER A 634 0.41 36.88 41.13
C SER A 634 -0.97 37.51 41.02
N LYS A 635 -1.03 38.60 40.26
CA LYS A 635 -2.27 39.26 39.83
C LYS A 635 -2.13 39.61 38.35
N THR A 636 -3.19 39.37 37.58
CA THR A 636 -3.24 39.73 36.16
C THR A 636 -2.88 41.20 35.95
N ASP A 637 -2.01 41.45 34.97
CA ASP A 637 -1.45 42.77 34.59
C ASP A 637 -0.60 43.49 35.66
N GLN A 638 -0.20 42.82 36.73
CA GLN A 638 0.67 43.39 37.79
C GLN A 638 1.96 42.59 38.03
N GLY A 639 2.23 41.59 37.19
CA GLY A 639 3.40 40.70 37.32
C GLY A 639 3.20 39.54 38.29
N SER A 640 4.24 38.73 38.45
CA SER A 640 4.23 37.55 39.32
C SER A 640 5.45 37.52 40.24
N ASN A 641 5.28 36.93 41.42
CA ASN A 641 6.37 36.63 42.34
C ASN A 641 6.41 35.12 42.61
N PHE A 642 7.46 34.47 42.12
CA PHE A 642 7.72 33.06 42.40
C PHE A 642 8.63 32.93 43.62
N ILE A 643 8.18 32.15 44.60
CA ILE A 643 8.81 32.09 45.91
C ILE A 643 9.22 30.64 46.20
N VAL A 644 10.49 30.45 46.56
CA VAL A 644 11.03 29.15 46.99
C VAL A 644 11.72 29.29 48.33
N VAL A 645 11.44 28.36 49.24
CA VAL A 645 12.01 28.30 50.60
C VAL A 645 12.69 26.96 50.80
N ILE A 646 13.96 26.97 51.22
CA ILE A 646 14.80 25.77 51.35
C ILE A 646 15.64 25.84 52.64
N PRO A 647 15.87 24.73 53.37
CA PRO A 647 16.80 24.67 54.49
C PRO A 647 18.25 25.03 54.09
N CYS A 648 18.94 25.84 54.91
CA CYS A 648 20.34 26.21 54.71
C CYS A 648 21.31 25.02 54.86
N LYS A 649 20.89 23.94 55.51
CA LYS A 649 21.69 22.74 55.73
C LYS A 649 20.84 21.48 55.59
N GLN A 650 21.03 20.76 54.50
CA GLN A 650 20.44 19.43 54.27
C GLN A 650 21.09 18.37 55.17
N ILE A 651 20.32 17.37 55.60
CA ILE A 651 20.78 16.26 56.46
C ILE A 651 21.17 15.09 55.54
N GLY A 652 22.43 14.66 55.58
CA GLY A 652 22.96 13.56 54.76
C GLY A 652 24.49 13.55 54.74
N ASP A 653 25.09 12.50 54.15
CA ASP A 653 26.55 12.39 53.97
C ASP A 653 27.03 13.45 52.97
N ALA A 654 27.65 14.51 53.48
CA ALA A 654 28.19 15.59 52.66
C ALA A 654 29.49 15.14 51.97
N GLN A 655 29.56 15.26 50.63
CA GLN A 655 30.84 15.14 49.94
C GLN A 655 31.65 16.41 50.20
N VAL A 656 32.62 16.32 51.11
CA VAL A 656 33.56 17.40 51.38
C VAL A 656 34.59 17.44 50.25
N ILE A 657 34.37 18.30 49.25
CA ILE A 657 35.46 18.74 48.36
C ILE A 657 35.99 20.06 48.92
N HIS A 658 37.27 20.06 49.29
CA HIS A 658 38.01 21.22 49.75
C HIS A 658 38.38 22.15 48.57
N ASN A 659 38.12 23.44 48.80
CA ASN A 659 38.75 24.67 48.32
C ASN A 659 38.89 24.97 46.82
N ASP A 660 38.04 25.91 46.36
CA ASP A 660 38.47 27.01 45.51
C ASP A 660 39.52 27.84 46.29
N GLU A 661 40.83 27.56 46.10
CA GLU A 661 41.92 28.55 46.24
C GLU A 661 43.26 27.93 45.74
N GLU A 662 43.86 28.59 44.73
CA GLU A 662 45.18 28.40 44.09
C GLU A 662 45.40 27.20 43.13
N ILE A 663 45.58 27.50 41.82
CA ILE A 663 46.86 27.36 41.08
C ILE A 663 46.72 27.97 39.66
N VAL A 664 47.77 28.73 39.31
CA VAL A 664 48.07 29.38 38.04
C VAL A 664 48.87 28.40 37.15
N ASP A 665 48.44 28.29 35.89
CA ASP A 665 49.16 28.02 34.63
C ASP A 665 49.87 26.66 34.31
N ASN A 666 49.53 26.16 33.11
CA ASN A 666 50.20 25.27 32.14
C ASN A 666 50.92 23.96 32.54
N SER A 667 50.34 22.80 32.19
CA SER A 667 50.69 22.00 30.99
C SER A 667 50.23 20.52 31.08
N GLU A 668 49.57 20.10 30.00
CA GLU A 668 49.39 18.77 29.41
C GLU A 668 49.13 17.48 30.25
N SER A 669 48.08 16.78 29.79
CA SER A 669 47.83 15.33 29.88
C SER A 669 46.89 14.84 30.98
N ALA A 670 45.61 15.19 30.88
CA ALA A 670 44.49 14.33 31.33
C ALA A 670 43.20 14.72 30.58
N SER A 671 43.20 14.51 29.27
CA SER A 671 42.04 14.73 28.40
C SER A 671 41.12 13.52 28.43
N LEU A 672 39.86 13.70 28.87
CA LEU A 672 38.62 13.26 28.20
C LEU A 672 37.43 13.20 29.19
N SER A 673 36.30 13.74 28.72
CA SER A 673 34.92 13.61 29.23
C SER A 673 34.53 14.26 30.56
N VAL A 674 34.34 15.59 30.57
CA VAL A 674 33.09 16.28 30.94
C VAL A 674 33.17 17.69 30.32
N GLY A 675 32.78 17.82 29.05
CA GLY A 675 32.82 19.09 28.31
C GLY A 675 31.60 19.96 28.62
N LYS A 676 31.87 21.23 28.95
CA LYS A 676 30.95 22.38 28.97
C LYS A 676 29.79 22.23 27.96
N MET A 677 28.57 22.19 28.47
CA MET A 677 27.37 22.48 27.69
C MET A 677 26.52 23.49 28.46
N THR A 678 27.13 24.64 28.76
CA THR A 678 26.38 25.85 29.16
C THR A 678 25.95 26.52 27.86
N ILE A 679 24.84 26.06 27.29
CA ILE A 679 24.19 26.75 26.18
C ILE A 679 23.39 27.90 26.78
N ASN A 680 23.84 29.12 26.52
CA ASN A 680 23.13 30.35 26.83
C ASN A 680 21.73 30.33 26.19
N GLU A 681 20.67 30.27 26.99
CA GLU A 681 19.29 30.47 26.51
C GLU A 681 19.08 31.86 25.88
N SER A 682 19.99 32.81 26.15
CA SER A 682 19.98 34.17 25.60
C SER A 682 20.34 34.27 24.12
N ASP A 683 20.87 33.21 23.50
CA ASP A 683 21.18 33.19 22.07
C ASP A 683 20.07 32.55 21.22
N LEU A 684 18.98 32.11 21.85
CA LEU A 684 17.86 31.42 21.19
C LEU A 684 16.63 32.31 20.91
N GLN A 685 16.64 33.59 21.29
CA GLN A 685 15.56 34.52 20.96
C GLN A 685 16.09 35.92 20.57
N TYR A 686 15.50 36.43 19.48
CA TYR A 686 15.59 37.80 18.94
C TYR A 686 16.79 38.16 18.04
N ILE A 687 16.63 37.94 16.73
CA ILE A 687 16.82 39.01 15.74
C ILE A 687 15.40 39.49 15.40
N ASP A 688 14.87 40.41 16.21
CA ASP A 688 13.88 41.38 15.75
C ASP A 688 14.66 42.67 15.53
N ASP A 689 15.36 42.75 14.40
CA ASP A 689 15.61 44.05 13.84
C ASP A 689 14.30 44.49 13.22
N GLY A 690 13.62 45.35 13.97
CA GLY A 690 12.53 46.16 13.49
C GLY A 690 12.96 46.88 12.22
N ASN A 691 12.66 46.29 11.08
CA ASN A 691 12.57 47.00 9.82
C ASN A 691 11.21 46.71 9.21
N LYS A 692 10.20 47.37 9.80
CA LYS A 692 8.89 47.64 9.21
C LYS A 692 9.01 48.50 7.93
N GLN A 693 9.93 48.21 7.02
CA GLN A 693 9.96 48.77 5.66
C GLN A 693 10.81 47.88 4.76
N ASN A 694 10.30 46.76 4.24
CA ASN A 694 10.91 46.15 3.03
C ASN A 694 9.95 45.40 2.10
N GLY A 695 8.63 45.47 2.32
CA GLY A 695 7.64 45.10 1.30
C GLY A 695 7.55 46.11 0.14
N LYS A 696 8.15 47.31 0.29
CA LYS A 696 8.13 48.37 -0.73
C LYS A 696 9.38 48.41 -1.62
N LEU A 697 10.51 47.84 -1.19
CA LEU A 697 11.79 47.96 -1.92
C LEU A 697 12.01 46.85 -2.97
N GLN A 698 11.41 45.67 -2.82
CA GLN A 698 11.50 44.60 -3.83
C GLN A 698 10.63 44.85 -5.08
N LYS A 699 9.74 45.86 -5.06
CA LYS A 699 8.90 46.20 -6.22
C LYS A 699 9.60 47.12 -7.23
N LEU A 700 10.83 47.57 -6.93
CA LEU A 700 11.59 48.52 -7.75
C LEU A 700 12.82 47.89 -8.43
N LEU A 701 13.13 46.61 -8.22
CA LEU A 701 14.36 46.00 -8.76
C LEU A 701 14.20 44.75 -9.64
N ASP A 702 12.98 44.25 -9.88
CA ASP A 702 12.76 43.12 -10.79
C ASP A 702 11.81 43.50 -11.95
N GLU A 703 12.32 44.30 -12.89
CA GLU A 703 11.66 44.57 -14.17
C GLU A 703 11.76 43.39 -15.18
N GLN A 704 12.21 42.20 -14.76
CA GLN A 704 12.40 41.05 -15.67
C GLN A 704 11.86 39.68 -15.21
N GLY A 705 10.94 39.57 -14.25
CA GLY A 705 10.39 38.24 -13.90
C GLY A 705 9.03 38.22 -13.19
N ASN A 706 7.98 37.79 -13.89
CA ASN A 706 6.60 37.66 -13.39
C ASN A 706 6.44 36.43 -12.45
N LYS A 707 7.00 36.48 -11.22
CA LYS A 707 6.89 35.39 -10.21
C LYS A 707 5.47 35.35 -9.60
N PRO A 708 4.81 34.18 -9.49
CA PRO A 708 3.53 34.07 -8.81
C PRO A 708 3.64 34.37 -7.31
N SER A 709 2.56 34.88 -6.72
CA SER A 709 2.47 35.25 -5.32
C SER A 709 1.77 34.19 -4.48
N LEU A 710 2.30 33.88 -3.29
CA LEU A 710 1.75 32.91 -2.34
C LEU A 710 1.53 33.56 -0.98
N LEU A 711 0.47 33.16 -0.28
CA LEU A 711 0.24 33.52 1.12
C LEU A 711 0.36 32.28 2.01
N VAL A 712 1.21 32.35 3.04
CA VAL A 712 1.45 31.28 4.01
C VAL A 712 0.88 31.70 5.36
N ILE A 713 -0.04 30.88 5.89
CA ILE A 713 -0.73 31.12 7.16
C ILE A 713 -0.52 29.91 8.06
N ASP A 714 0.19 30.09 9.15
CA ASP A 714 0.48 29.06 10.16
C ASP A 714 0.77 29.80 11.46
N ASP A 715 0.41 29.29 12.64
CA ASP A 715 0.72 29.94 13.92
C ASP A 715 2.16 29.68 14.35
N ASN A 716 2.75 28.58 13.87
CA ASN A 716 4.12 28.21 14.15
C ASN A 716 5.12 28.93 13.21
N ASN A 717 5.95 29.79 13.81
CA ASN A 717 6.95 30.58 13.10
C ASN A 717 7.98 29.72 12.34
N ASP A 718 8.33 28.55 12.86
CA ASP A 718 9.31 27.66 12.25
C ASP A 718 8.76 27.02 10.97
N ILE A 719 7.47 26.69 10.97
CA ILE A 719 6.78 26.17 9.78
C ILE A 719 6.67 27.27 8.72
N ARG A 720 6.29 28.50 9.10
CA ARG A 720 6.28 29.64 8.17
C ARG A 720 7.66 29.89 7.55
N GLN A 721 8.71 29.94 8.38
CA GLN A 721 10.08 30.16 7.93
C GLN A 721 10.59 29.02 7.05
N TYR A 722 10.24 27.77 7.35
CA TYR A 722 10.58 26.61 6.52
C TYR A 722 9.91 26.70 5.14
N ILE A 723 8.61 26.99 5.09
CA ILE A 723 7.86 27.13 3.84
C ILE A 723 8.39 28.32 3.02
N ARG A 724 8.68 29.45 3.67
CA ARG A 724 9.31 30.62 3.04
C ARG A 724 10.66 30.25 2.44
N THR A 725 11.53 29.61 3.22
CA THR A 725 12.85 29.14 2.77
C THR A 725 12.71 28.20 1.57
N LEU A 726 11.74 27.29 1.58
CA LEU A 726 11.47 26.34 0.49
C LEU A 726 11.05 27.05 -0.81
N LEU A 727 10.22 28.11 -0.72
CA LEU A 727 9.46 28.64 -1.85
C LEU A 727 9.90 30.03 -2.36
N GLN A 728 10.66 30.81 -1.58
CA GLN A 728 11.03 32.20 -1.89
C GLN A 728 11.79 32.39 -3.21
N ASP A 729 12.51 31.36 -3.68
CA ASP A 729 13.29 31.44 -4.93
C ASP A 729 12.37 31.53 -6.16
N LYS A 730 11.23 30.83 -6.12
CA LYS A 730 10.27 30.70 -7.24
C LYS A 730 9.03 31.61 -7.10
N PHE A 731 8.70 32.02 -5.88
CA PHE A 731 7.44 32.69 -5.57
C PHE A 731 7.64 33.92 -4.67
N TYR A 732 6.75 34.89 -4.79
CA TYR A 732 6.66 36.01 -3.85
C TYR A 732 5.82 35.60 -2.64
N ILE A 733 6.39 35.61 -1.43
CA ILE A 733 5.74 35.05 -0.24
C ILE A 733 5.20 36.17 0.67
N PHE A 734 3.90 36.11 0.95
CA PHE A 734 3.25 36.79 2.05
C PHE A 734 3.11 35.84 3.23
N GLU A 735 3.18 36.36 4.46
CA GLU A 735 3.08 35.56 5.69
C GLU A 735 2.01 36.14 6.61
N ALA A 736 1.29 35.26 7.31
CA ALA A 736 0.35 35.61 8.36
C ALA A 736 0.42 34.59 9.51
N SER A 737 0.18 35.07 10.72
CA SER A 737 0.24 34.26 11.95
C SER A 737 -1.10 33.62 12.35
N ASP A 738 -2.21 34.12 11.79
CA ASP A 738 -3.54 33.57 11.99
C ASP A 738 -4.47 33.79 10.78
N GLY A 739 -5.64 33.14 10.78
CA GLY A 739 -6.60 33.22 9.68
C GLY A 739 -7.19 34.62 9.46
N LYS A 740 -7.26 35.47 10.49
CA LYS A 740 -7.83 36.82 10.39
C LYS A 740 -6.84 37.75 9.68
N GLU A 741 -5.57 37.73 10.08
CA GLU A 741 -4.49 38.44 9.40
C GLU A 741 -4.36 37.95 7.94
N GLY A 742 -4.41 36.64 7.73
CA GLY A 742 -4.38 36.04 6.40
C GLY A 742 -5.50 36.51 5.49
N LEU A 743 -6.73 36.66 6.02
CA LEU A 743 -7.88 37.12 5.24
C LEU A 743 -7.74 38.58 4.79
N GLU A 744 -7.21 39.44 5.65
CA GLU A 744 -6.95 40.84 5.31
C GLU A 744 -5.87 40.97 4.22
N ILE A 745 -4.80 40.18 4.31
CA ILE A 745 -3.76 40.13 3.27
C ILE A 745 -4.34 39.57 1.96
N ALA A 746 -5.14 38.51 2.01
CA ALA A 746 -5.73 37.90 0.82
C ALA A 746 -6.67 38.86 0.07
N ARG A 747 -7.47 39.65 0.81
CA ARG A 747 -8.34 40.71 0.23
C ARG A 747 -7.54 41.82 -0.43
N LYS A 748 -6.45 42.23 0.22
CA LYS A 748 -5.65 43.37 -0.21
C LYS A 748 -4.71 43.01 -1.35
N GLU A 749 -4.05 41.86 -1.33
CA GLU A 749 -2.98 41.53 -2.27
C GLU A 749 -3.40 40.52 -3.34
N VAL A 750 -4.48 39.75 -3.13
CA VAL A 750 -5.03 38.74 -4.06
C VAL A 750 -3.95 37.76 -4.54
N PRO A 751 -3.39 36.94 -3.63
CA PRO A 751 -2.32 36.00 -3.96
C PRO A 751 -2.78 34.96 -4.99
N ASP A 752 -1.83 34.40 -5.75
CA ASP A 752 -2.11 33.34 -6.73
C ASP A 752 -2.43 31.99 -6.08
N LEU A 753 -2.04 31.77 -4.81
CA LEU A 753 -2.41 30.59 -4.00
C LEU A 753 -2.20 30.86 -2.49
N VAL A 754 -2.99 30.19 -1.63
CA VAL A 754 -2.85 30.23 -0.17
C VAL A 754 -2.46 28.86 0.39
N ILE A 755 -1.57 28.84 1.37
CA ILE A 755 -1.23 27.68 2.21
C ILE A 755 -1.66 28.03 3.63
N CYS A 756 -2.52 27.23 4.25
CA CYS A 756 -3.14 27.56 5.54
C CYS A 756 -3.18 26.36 6.49
N ASP A 757 -2.74 26.54 7.74
CA ASP A 757 -2.91 25.53 8.80
C ASP A 757 -4.35 25.47 9.32
N VAL A 758 -4.82 24.28 9.71
CA VAL A 758 -6.15 24.10 10.31
C VAL A 758 -6.20 24.66 11.73
N MET A 759 -5.19 24.36 12.55
CA MET A 759 -5.21 24.61 13.99
C MET A 759 -4.45 25.89 14.32
N MET A 760 -5.14 27.02 14.30
CA MET A 760 -4.55 28.34 14.62
C MET A 760 -5.44 29.10 15.61
N PRO A 761 -4.86 29.94 16.49
CA PRO A 761 -5.62 30.80 17.39
C PRO A 761 -6.39 31.88 16.61
N VAL A 762 -7.36 32.53 17.27
CA VAL A 762 -8.22 33.61 16.73
C VAL A 762 -9.19 33.15 15.63
N MET A 763 -8.67 32.72 14.48
CA MET A 763 -9.45 32.18 13.35
C MET A 763 -8.76 30.92 12.80
N ASN A 764 -9.47 29.79 12.85
CA ASN A 764 -8.97 28.51 12.36
C ASN A 764 -8.95 28.45 10.82
N GLY A 765 -8.16 27.52 10.25
CA GLY A 765 -7.96 27.43 8.81
C GLY A 765 -9.20 27.04 8.00
N LEU A 766 -10.12 26.27 8.58
CA LEU A 766 -11.38 25.90 7.91
C LEU A 766 -12.31 27.10 7.78
N GLU A 767 -12.45 27.89 8.85
CA GLU A 767 -13.23 29.11 8.86
C GLU A 767 -12.61 30.18 7.95
N PHE A 768 -11.27 30.30 7.94
CA PHE A 768 -10.56 31.13 6.96
C PHE A 768 -10.88 30.68 5.52
N THR A 769 -10.77 29.39 5.22
CA THR A 769 -11.02 28.84 3.87
C THR A 769 -12.45 29.13 3.42
N ARG A 770 -13.43 28.90 4.30
CA ARG A 770 -14.84 29.22 4.06
C ARG A 770 -15.04 30.71 3.77
N GLN A 771 -14.41 31.59 4.54
CA GLN A 771 -14.52 33.04 4.34
C GLN A 771 -13.80 33.51 3.06
N LEU A 772 -12.70 32.87 2.69
CA LEU A 772 -11.96 33.15 1.46
C LEU A 772 -12.80 32.77 0.23
N LYS A 773 -13.43 31.59 0.24
CA LYS A 773 -14.25 31.06 -0.86
C LYS A 773 -15.61 31.74 -1.01
N THR A 774 -16.15 32.32 0.06
CA THR A 774 -17.44 33.02 0.01
C THR A 774 -17.35 34.45 -0.54
N GLN A 775 -16.17 35.07 -0.59
CA GLN A 775 -16.00 36.45 -1.02
C GLN A 775 -15.68 36.54 -2.51
N THR A 776 -16.44 37.39 -3.23
CA THR A 776 -16.27 37.60 -4.68
C THR A 776 -14.83 37.97 -5.06
N ILE A 777 -14.10 38.72 -4.23
CA ILE A 777 -12.74 39.16 -4.56
C ILE A 777 -11.74 38.01 -4.49
N THR A 778 -11.94 37.03 -3.59
CA THR A 778 -10.94 36.02 -3.23
C THR A 778 -11.34 34.58 -3.55
N SER A 779 -12.60 34.33 -3.95
CA SER A 779 -13.15 32.99 -4.23
C SER A 779 -12.30 32.15 -5.16
N HIS A 780 -11.74 32.81 -6.16
CA HIS A 780 -10.95 32.21 -7.22
C HIS A 780 -9.53 31.78 -6.81
N ILE A 781 -9.10 32.10 -5.59
CA ILE A 781 -7.75 31.79 -5.08
C ILE A 781 -7.73 30.32 -4.62
N PRO A 782 -6.80 29.49 -5.11
CA PRO A 782 -6.67 28.11 -4.65
C PRO A 782 -6.08 28.03 -3.23
N VAL A 783 -6.60 27.13 -2.41
CA VAL A 783 -6.17 26.93 -1.01
C VAL A 783 -5.63 25.52 -0.78
N ILE A 784 -4.42 25.43 -0.23
CA ILE A 784 -3.84 24.21 0.31
C ILE A 784 -3.97 24.25 1.83
N VAL A 785 -4.70 23.29 2.40
CA VAL A 785 -4.86 23.16 3.85
C VAL A 785 -3.80 22.20 4.42
N LEU A 786 -3.09 22.63 5.46
CA LEU A 786 -2.16 21.82 6.25
C LEU A 786 -2.86 21.33 7.53
N THR A 787 -2.79 20.04 7.86
CA THR A 787 -3.46 19.51 9.07
C THR A 787 -2.68 18.41 9.77
N ALA A 788 -2.75 18.33 11.10
CA ALA A 788 -2.16 17.24 11.90
C ALA A 788 -3.11 16.03 12.07
N LYS A 789 -4.37 16.11 11.60
CA LYS A 789 -5.38 15.05 11.81
C LYS A 789 -5.45 14.09 10.62
N ASN A 790 -5.30 12.80 10.89
CA ASN A 790 -5.33 11.71 9.89
C ASN A 790 -6.72 11.07 9.66
N LEU A 791 -7.79 11.64 10.23
CA LEU A 791 -9.15 11.10 10.10
C LEU A 791 -9.81 11.58 8.81
N ASP A 792 -10.44 10.67 8.07
CA ASP A 792 -11.09 10.96 6.78
C ASP A 792 -12.26 11.96 6.92
N GLU A 793 -12.92 12.01 8.08
CA GLU A 793 -13.97 13.00 8.38
C GLU A 793 -13.47 14.46 8.29
N HIS A 794 -12.23 14.72 8.74
CA HIS A 794 -11.65 16.06 8.69
C HIS A 794 -11.14 16.43 7.29
N ARG A 795 -10.81 15.43 6.46
CA ARG A 795 -10.51 15.64 5.05
C ARG A 795 -11.76 16.00 4.27
N ALA A 796 -12.88 15.30 4.53
CA ALA A 796 -14.18 15.62 3.97
C ALA A 796 -14.61 17.06 4.32
N GLN A 797 -14.51 17.45 5.60
CA GLN A 797 -14.79 18.81 6.05
C GLN A 797 -13.92 19.86 5.33
N SER A 798 -12.62 19.61 5.14
CA SER A 798 -11.73 20.55 4.44
C SER A 798 -12.17 20.80 2.99
N TYR A 799 -12.62 19.75 2.29
CA TYR A 799 -13.17 19.88 0.94
C TYR A 799 -14.55 20.54 0.92
N GLU A 800 -15.43 20.23 1.89
CA GLU A 800 -16.74 20.87 2.03
C GLU A 800 -16.64 22.40 2.23
N TYR A 801 -15.60 22.87 2.92
CA TYR A 801 -15.32 24.30 3.10
C TYR A 801 -14.60 24.95 1.90
N GLY A 802 -14.32 24.20 0.84
CA GLY A 802 -13.78 24.70 -0.42
C GLY A 802 -12.25 24.67 -0.52
N ALA A 803 -11.53 23.81 0.21
CA ALA A 803 -10.09 23.64 -0.02
C ALA A 803 -9.82 22.92 -1.36
N ASP A 804 -8.84 23.39 -2.13
CA ASP A 804 -8.44 22.80 -3.41
C ASP A 804 -7.48 21.61 -3.23
N SER A 805 -6.74 21.59 -2.12
CA SER A 805 -5.86 20.48 -1.74
C SER A 805 -5.70 20.42 -0.22
N TYR A 806 -5.41 19.22 0.30
CA TYR A 806 -5.01 19.03 1.69
C TYR A 806 -3.63 18.34 1.75
N ILE A 807 -2.87 18.60 2.81
CA ILE A 807 -1.59 17.95 3.11
C ILE A 807 -1.50 17.71 4.63
N THR A 808 -1.15 16.48 5.03
CA THR A 808 -0.95 16.13 6.44
C THR A 808 0.43 16.57 6.93
N LYS A 809 0.51 17.12 8.14
CA LYS A 809 1.76 17.39 8.87
C LYS A 809 2.19 16.11 9.61
N PRO A 810 3.47 15.68 9.55
CA PRO A 810 4.60 16.28 8.82
C PRO A 810 4.49 16.06 7.30
N PHE A 811 4.93 17.04 6.50
CA PHE A 811 4.83 17.02 5.04
C PHE A 811 6.19 17.07 4.35
N HIS A 812 6.26 16.48 3.16
CA HIS A 812 7.44 16.58 2.29
C HIS A 812 7.41 17.86 1.46
N GLY A 813 8.47 18.67 1.53
CA GLY A 813 8.58 19.92 0.76
C GLY A 813 8.43 19.75 -0.76
N LYS A 814 8.91 18.63 -1.34
CA LYS A 814 8.67 18.31 -2.76
C LYS A 814 7.19 18.11 -3.09
N VAL A 815 6.43 17.44 -2.20
CA VAL A 815 5.00 17.22 -2.38
C VAL A 815 4.25 18.55 -2.33
N LEU A 816 4.58 19.40 -1.35
CA LEU A 816 4.02 20.75 -1.25
C LEU A 816 4.29 21.56 -2.53
N LEU A 817 5.54 21.58 -3.00
CA LEU A 817 5.92 22.29 -4.22
C LEU A 817 5.17 21.77 -5.46
N SER A 818 5.08 20.45 -5.65
CA SER A 818 4.36 19.87 -6.79
C SER A 818 2.86 20.17 -6.75
N ARG A 819 2.25 20.23 -5.56
CA ARG A 819 0.84 20.63 -5.41
C ARG A 819 0.64 22.09 -5.80
N ILE A 820 1.53 22.97 -5.34
CA ILE A 820 1.52 24.40 -5.70
C ILE A 820 1.68 24.57 -7.22
N GLU A 821 2.69 23.94 -7.83
CA GLU A 821 2.95 24.03 -9.26
C GLU A 821 1.78 23.49 -10.09
N ASN A 822 1.13 22.40 -9.66
CA ASN A 822 -0.04 21.85 -10.34
C ASN A 822 -1.25 22.78 -10.27
N LEU A 823 -1.57 23.31 -9.08
CA LEU A 823 -2.69 24.25 -8.92
C LEU A 823 -2.46 25.54 -9.72
N LEU A 824 -1.24 26.07 -9.71
CA LEU A 824 -0.89 27.24 -10.52
C LEU A 824 -0.93 26.94 -12.04
N LYS A 825 -0.52 25.74 -12.46
CA LYS A 825 -0.60 25.30 -13.86
C LYS A 825 -2.05 25.18 -14.32
N GLN A 826 -2.91 24.54 -13.53
CA GLN A 826 -4.35 24.46 -13.77
C GLN A 826 -4.95 25.86 -13.90
N ARG A 827 -4.53 26.79 -13.02
CA ARG A 827 -4.96 28.18 -13.07
C ARG A 827 -4.53 28.91 -14.34
N ARG A 828 -3.32 28.66 -14.86
CA ARG A 828 -2.85 29.24 -16.14
C ARG A 828 -3.60 28.69 -17.34
N LEU A 829 -3.88 27.39 -17.37
CA LEU A 829 -4.68 26.77 -18.43
C LEU A 829 -6.08 27.38 -18.46
N LEU A 830 -6.71 27.50 -17.28
CA LEU A 830 -8.02 28.12 -17.15
C LEU A 830 -8.03 29.57 -17.67
N LYS A 831 -7.00 30.37 -17.32
CA LYS A 831 -6.82 31.73 -17.87
C LYS A 831 -6.77 31.75 -19.41
N SER A 832 -5.98 30.86 -20.03
CA SER A 832 -5.85 30.79 -21.50
C SER A 832 -7.16 30.41 -22.22
N HIS A 833 -8.02 29.60 -21.59
CA HIS A 833 -9.32 29.26 -22.15
C HIS A 833 -10.29 30.46 -22.12
N PHE A 834 -10.23 31.31 -21.09
CA PHE A 834 -11.09 32.50 -21.00
C PHE A 834 -10.72 33.61 -21.98
N GLU A 835 -9.45 33.71 -22.37
CA GLU A 835 -9.04 34.62 -23.46
C GLU A 835 -9.76 34.28 -24.77
N ASN A 836 -10.08 33.01 -25.03
CA ASN A 836 -10.79 32.57 -26.24
C ASN A 836 -12.30 32.82 -26.19
N ILE A 837 -12.93 32.79 -25.01
CA ILE A 837 -14.39 32.99 -24.85
C ILE A 837 -14.82 34.41 -25.26
N PHE A 838 -13.99 35.42 -24.98
CA PHE A 838 -14.27 36.81 -25.38
C PHE A 838 -13.99 37.11 -26.86
N ASN A 839 -13.34 36.18 -27.60
CA ASN A 839 -12.95 36.36 -29.01
C ASN A 839 -13.95 35.74 -30.02
N GLN A 840 -15.07 35.15 -29.58
CA GLN A 840 -16.17 34.63 -30.42
C GLN A 840 -15.76 33.71 -31.58
N THR A 841 -14.80 32.81 -31.37
CA THR A 841 -14.58 31.63 -32.24
C THR A 841 -15.43 30.46 -31.72
N SER A 842 -16.10 29.76 -32.64
CA SER A 842 -17.13 28.71 -32.42
C SER A 842 -16.96 27.81 -31.19
N GLN A 843 -18.10 27.46 -30.58
CA GLN A 843 -18.23 26.47 -29.51
C GLN A 843 -17.57 25.14 -29.90
N THR A 844 -16.46 24.81 -29.25
CA THR A 844 -15.90 23.44 -29.24
C THR A 844 -16.26 22.74 -27.94
N ALA A 845 -16.43 21.41 -27.99
CA ALA A 845 -16.75 20.56 -26.84
C ALA A 845 -15.76 20.70 -25.65
N GLU A 846 -14.54 21.19 -25.91
CA GLU A 846 -13.52 21.47 -24.88
C GLU A 846 -13.84 22.71 -24.03
N GLN A 847 -14.63 23.67 -24.55
CA GLN A 847 -15.02 24.89 -23.82
C GLN A 847 -16.08 24.61 -22.74
N GLU A 848 -16.96 23.61 -22.94
CA GLU A 848 -17.95 23.18 -21.93
C GLU A 848 -17.27 22.50 -20.72
N VAL A 849 -16.20 21.73 -20.96
CA VAL A 849 -15.46 21.04 -19.88
C VAL A 849 -14.72 22.03 -18.97
N ALA A 850 -14.11 23.08 -19.55
CA ALA A 850 -13.44 24.13 -18.76
C ALA A 850 -14.45 24.99 -17.97
N MET A 851 -15.62 25.27 -18.55
CA MET A 851 -16.70 25.99 -17.86
C MET A 851 -17.28 25.19 -16.68
N ASN A 852 -17.23 23.86 -16.72
CA ASN A 852 -17.70 23.00 -15.63
C ASN A 852 -16.76 22.96 -14.40
N GLN A 853 -15.49 23.37 -14.53
CA GLN A 853 -14.49 23.33 -13.45
C GLN A 853 -14.45 24.60 -12.56
N LEU A 854 -15.18 25.66 -12.93
CA LEU A 854 -15.30 26.86 -12.11
C LEU A 854 -16.35 26.69 -11.00
N GLU A 855 -16.14 27.34 -9.87
CA GLU A 855 -17.20 27.57 -8.89
C GLU A 855 -18.32 28.43 -9.52
N ASP A 856 -19.58 28.16 -9.16
CA ASP A 856 -20.75 28.86 -9.74
C ASP A 856 -20.66 30.38 -9.62
N ARG A 857 -20.01 30.89 -8.57
CA ARG A 857 -19.82 32.34 -8.34
C ARG A 857 -18.86 32.97 -9.32
N ASP A 858 -17.79 32.27 -9.70
CA ASP A 858 -16.83 32.77 -10.66
C ASP A 858 -17.41 32.75 -12.09
N LYS A 859 -18.25 31.75 -12.40
CA LYS A 859 -19.06 31.74 -13.64
C LYS A 859 -20.05 32.90 -13.68
N GLN A 860 -20.78 33.13 -12.58
CA GLN A 860 -21.71 34.26 -12.46
C GLN A 860 -21.01 35.60 -12.64
N PHE A 861 -19.84 35.79 -12.00
CA PHE A 861 -19.04 37.01 -12.17
C PHE A 861 -18.61 37.22 -13.62
N LEU A 862 -18.09 36.19 -14.30
CA LEU A 862 -17.65 36.31 -15.69
C LEU A 862 -18.82 36.55 -16.66
N ASN A 863 -19.95 35.88 -16.43
CA ASN A 863 -21.18 36.10 -17.21
C ASN A 863 -21.73 37.51 -17.01
N GLN A 864 -21.75 37.99 -15.77
CA GLN A 864 -22.17 39.36 -15.44
C GLN A 864 -21.22 40.38 -16.07
N LEU A 865 -19.90 40.19 -15.96
CA LEU A 865 -18.90 41.03 -16.61
C LEU A 865 -19.09 41.05 -18.13
N HIS A 866 -19.29 39.89 -18.75
CA HIS A 866 -19.54 39.78 -20.19
C HIS A 866 -20.84 40.49 -20.59
N ALA A 867 -21.93 40.31 -19.84
CA ALA A 867 -23.21 40.95 -20.11
C ALA A 867 -23.14 42.49 -20.00
N ILE A 868 -22.47 43.00 -18.97
CA ILE A 868 -22.24 44.44 -18.76
C ILE A 868 -21.41 45.01 -19.91
N ILE A 869 -20.34 44.31 -20.32
CA ILE A 869 -19.52 44.71 -21.47
C ILE A 869 -20.36 44.72 -22.75
N GLN A 870 -21.11 43.65 -23.04
CA GLN A 870 -21.92 43.52 -24.26
C GLN A 870 -23.02 44.57 -24.37
N LYS A 871 -23.72 44.86 -23.25
CA LYS A 871 -24.81 45.85 -23.19
C LYS A 871 -24.33 47.27 -23.52
N ASN A 872 -23.09 47.60 -23.14
CA ASN A 872 -22.56 48.96 -23.22
C ASN A 872 -21.47 49.14 -24.28
N LEU A 873 -21.34 48.22 -25.26
CA LEU A 873 -20.29 48.29 -26.28
C LEU A 873 -20.33 49.58 -27.10
N SER A 874 -21.51 50.15 -27.35
CA SER A 874 -21.72 51.32 -28.21
C SER A 874 -21.47 52.66 -27.50
N ASP A 875 -21.34 52.68 -26.17
CA ASP A 875 -21.08 53.90 -25.41
C ASP A 875 -19.56 54.16 -25.37
N SER A 876 -19.11 55.33 -25.84
CA SER A 876 -17.70 55.71 -25.85
C SER A 876 -17.15 56.14 -24.49
N GLU A 877 -18.00 56.62 -23.60
CA GLU A 877 -17.62 57.08 -22.25
C GLU A 877 -17.59 55.93 -21.23
N PHE A 878 -18.17 54.78 -21.58
CA PHE A 878 -18.19 53.60 -20.73
C PHE A 878 -16.78 53.04 -20.49
N GLY A 879 -16.36 53.03 -19.21
CA GLY A 879 -15.01 52.65 -18.79
C GLY A 879 -14.96 51.73 -17.57
N VAL A 880 -13.74 51.50 -17.05
CA VAL A 880 -13.49 50.59 -15.93
C VAL A 880 -14.18 51.03 -14.63
N GLU A 881 -14.40 52.33 -14.46
CA GLU A 881 -15.07 52.90 -13.28
C GLU A 881 -16.56 52.58 -13.26
N ASP A 882 -17.22 52.56 -14.42
CA ASP A 882 -18.64 52.23 -14.55
C ASP A 882 -18.86 50.72 -14.40
N ILE A 883 -17.98 49.90 -15.00
CA ILE A 883 -17.97 48.44 -14.78
C ILE A 883 -17.77 48.12 -13.29
N GLY A 884 -16.89 48.86 -12.60
CA GLY A 884 -16.66 48.70 -11.16
C GLY A 884 -17.89 49.02 -10.32
N LYS A 885 -18.59 50.11 -10.64
CA LYS A 885 -19.84 50.51 -9.96
C LYS A 885 -20.96 49.49 -10.18
N GLU A 886 -21.14 48.97 -11.39
CA GLU A 886 -22.20 48.00 -11.69
C GLU A 886 -21.95 46.62 -11.06
N ILE A 887 -20.68 46.21 -10.93
CA ILE A 887 -20.29 44.92 -10.33
C ILE A 887 -20.13 45.01 -8.79
N GLY A 888 -20.00 46.22 -8.24
CA GLY A 888 -19.80 46.44 -6.81
C GLY A 888 -18.35 46.23 -6.34
N LEU A 889 -17.37 46.47 -7.22
CA LEU A 889 -15.93 46.37 -6.91
C LEU A 889 -15.23 47.71 -7.16
N SER A 890 -14.26 48.07 -6.30
CA SER A 890 -13.40 49.22 -6.59
C SER A 890 -12.57 48.99 -7.86
N ARG A 891 -12.16 50.06 -8.53
CA ARG A 891 -11.34 50.01 -9.75
C ARG A 891 -10.12 49.09 -9.64
N VAL A 892 -9.44 49.10 -8.49
CA VAL A 892 -8.25 48.27 -8.23
C VAL A 892 -8.62 46.80 -8.01
N GLN A 893 -9.70 46.52 -7.29
CA GLN A 893 -10.18 45.16 -7.04
C GLN A 893 -10.70 44.51 -8.32
N LEU A 894 -11.46 45.26 -9.13
CA LEU A 894 -11.93 44.80 -10.43
C LEU A 894 -10.76 44.47 -11.36
N TYR A 895 -9.78 45.37 -11.47
CA TYR A 895 -8.59 45.14 -12.29
C TYR A 895 -7.85 43.87 -11.88
N ARG A 896 -7.61 43.67 -10.58
CA ARG A 896 -6.89 42.49 -10.06
C ARG A 896 -7.69 41.22 -10.27
N LYS A 897 -8.99 41.21 -9.96
CA LYS A 897 -9.86 40.05 -10.15
C LYS A 897 -9.93 39.65 -11.62
N VAL A 898 -10.16 40.62 -12.52
CA VAL A 898 -10.23 40.34 -13.96
C VAL A 898 -8.88 39.83 -14.48
N LYS A 899 -7.77 40.49 -14.16
CA LYS A 899 -6.43 40.03 -14.54
C LYS A 899 -6.10 38.64 -14.00
N ALA A 900 -6.54 38.31 -12.79
CA ALA A 900 -6.37 37.00 -12.17
C ALA A 900 -7.29 35.90 -12.73
N MET A 901 -8.37 36.26 -13.43
CA MET A 901 -9.30 35.32 -14.07
C MET A 901 -9.02 35.15 -15.58
N THR A 902 -8.67 36.23 -16.28
CA THR A 902 -8.65 36.28 -17.76
C THR A 902 -7.29 36.62 -18.35
N GLY A 903 -6.26 36.89 -17.54
CA GLY A 903 -4.92 37.26 -18.02
C GLY A 903 -4.81 38.69 -18.59
N SER A 904 -5.91 39.26 -19.08
CA SER A 904 -5.99 40.59 -19.70
C SER A 904 -6.53 41.66 -18.74
N SER A 905 -6.25 42.93 -19.03
CA SER A 905 -6.88 44.03 -18.29
C SER A 905 -8.34 44.21 -18.69
N VAL A 906 -9.15 44.80 -17.81
CA VAL A 906 -10.56 45.15 -18.10
C VAL A 906 -10.66 46.05 -19.35
N VAL A 907 -9.72 46.97 -19.51
CA VAL A 907 -9.65 47.89 -20.67
C VAL A 907 -9.38 47.11 -21.95
N ASP A 908 -8.44 46.17 -21.91
CA ASP A 908 -8.11 45.35 -23.08
C ASP A 908 -9.27 44.44 -23.48
N LEU A 909 -10.00 43.87 -22.51
CA LEU A 909 -11.18 43.04 -22.79
C LEU A 909 -12.31 43.85 -23.43
N LEU A 910 -12.60 45.05 -22.91
CA LEU A 910 -13.59 45.95 -23.49
C LEU A 910 -13.21 46.34 -24.92
N ARG A 911 -11.94 46.69 -25.15
CA ARG A 911 -11.42 47.00 -26.48
C ARG A 911 -11.60 45.83 -27.45
N LYS A 912 -11.19 44.62 -27.05
CA LYS A 912 -11.33 43.41 -27.87
C LYS A 912 -12.79 43.10 -28.20
N ALA A 913 -13.70 43.23 -27.23
CA ALA A 913 -15.13 43.02 -27.45
C ALA A 913 -15.72 44.03 -28.45
N ARG A 914 -15.33 45.32 -28.37
CA ARG A 914 -15.73 46.34 -29.35
C ARG A 914 -15.21 46.03 -30.76
N LEU A 915 -13.95 45.60 -30.89
CA LEU A 915 -13.35 45.20 -32.17
C LEU A 915 -14.03 43.95 -32.77
N ALA A 916 -14.41 42.97 -31.95
CA ALA A 916 -15.13 41.78 -32.40
C ALA A 916 -16.53 42.13 -32.94
N LYS A 917 -17.28 43.02 -32.27
CA LYS A 917 -18.56 43.55 -32.78
C LYS A 917 -18.36 44.32 -34.09
N ALA A 918 -17.29 45.10 -34.18
CA ALA A 918 -16.99 45.90 -35.37
C ALA A 918 -16.73 45.02 -36.59
N LYS A 919 -15.97 43.93 -36.41
CA LYS A 919 -15.70 42.95 -37.47
C LYS A 919 -16.99 42.38 -38.07
N ARG A 920 -17.96 42.01 -37.22
CA ARG A 920 -19.27 41.48 -37.67
C ARG A 920 -20.10 42.51 -38.45
N LEU A 921 -20.08 43.78 -38.03
CA LEU A 921 -20.80 44.85 -38.74
C LEU A 921 -20.14 45.19 -40.08
N LEU A 922 -18.82 45.03 -40.20
CA LEU A 922 -18.11 45.18 -41.46
C LEU A 922 -18.40 44.01 -42.43
N GLU A 923 -18.57 42.79 -41.91
CA GLU A 923 -18.97 41.61 -42.70
C GLU A 923 -20.38 41.74 -43.30
N SER A 924 -21.32 42.42 -42.64
CA SER A 924 -22.68 42.64 -43.17
C SER A 924 -22.78 43.76 -44.22
N ARG A 925 -21.69 44.50 -44.48
CA ARG A 925 -21.56 45.58 -45.49
C ARG A 925 -22.64 46.68 -45.47
N SER A 926 -23.31 46.87 -44.34
CA SER A 926 -24.42 47.83 -44.19
C SER A 926 -24.01 49.22 -43.70
N MET A 927 -22.74 49.41 -43.31
CA MET A 927 -22.22 50.64 -42.70
C MET A 927 -20.79 50.92 -43.19
N SER A 928 -20.41 52.19 -43.28
CA SER A 928 -19.03 52.61 -43.56
C SER A 928 -18.10 52.36 -42.37
N VAL A 929 -16.79 52.28 -42.62
CA VAL A 929 -15.77 52.05 -41.56
C VAL A 929 -15.86 53.07 -40.42
N SER A 930 -16.15 54.34 -40.74
CA SER A 930 -16.32 55.40 -39.75
C SER A 930 -17.60 55.23 -38.94
N GLU A 931 -18.72 54.83 -39.57
CA GLU A 931 -19.99 54.56 -38.88
C GLU A 931 -19.86 53.35 -37.96
N VAL A 932 -19.19 52.28 -38.40
CA VAL A 932 -18.91 51.11 -37.54
C VAL A 932 -18.07 51.49 -36.32
N ALA A 933 -17.06 52.34 -36.49
CA ALA A 933 -16.20 52.78 -35.37
C ALA A 933 -17.00 53.47 -34.26
N TYR A 934 -17.94 54.34 -34.62
CA TYR A 934 -18.81 55.01 -33.65
C TYR A 934 -19.86 54.06 -33.06
N GLU A 935 -20.44 53.19 -33.89
CA GLU A 935 -21.47 52.21 -33.47
C GLU A 935 -20.96 51.19 -32.43
N VAL A 936 -19.65 50.93 -32.43
CA VAL A 936 -18.99 50.05 -31.45
C VAL A 936 -18.26 50.82 -30.35
N GLY A 937 -18.55 52.12 -30.17
CA GLY A 937 -18.10 52.89 -29.01
C GLY A 937 -16.64 53.34 -29.03
N PHE A 938 -16.02 53.50 -30.21
CA PHE A 938 -14.74 54.21 -30.33
C PHE A 938 -14.99 55.71 -30.53
N SER A 939 -14.27 56.56 -29.80
CA SER A 939 -14.38 58.02 -29.89
C SER A 939 -13.74 58.62 -31.15
N ALA A 940 -12.86 57.88 -31.84
CA ALA A 940 -12.18 58.32 -33.06
C ALA A 940 -11.95 57.16 -34.07
N PRO A 941 -12.36 57.29 -35.35
CA PRO A 941 -12.16 56.27 -36.38
C PRO A 941 -10.69 55.94 -36.69
N SER A 942 -9.78 56.89 -36.51
CA SER A 942 -8.34 56.69 -36.69
C SER A 942 -7.75 55.76 -35.62
N TYR A 943 -8.20 55.91 -34.36
CA TYR A 943 -7.81 55.03 -33.26
C TYR A 943 -8.39 53.63 -33.42
N PHE A 944 -9.66 53.53 -33.83
CA PHE A 944 -10.30 52.26 -34.20
C PHE A 944 -9.50 51.49 -35.26
N THR A 945 -9.12 52.16 -36.35
CA THR A 945 -8.37 51.54 -37.46
C THR A 945 -7.02 50.99 -37.00
N LYS A 946 -6.31 51.72 -36.13
CA LYS A 946 -5.05 51.28 -35.53
C LYS A 946 -5.25 50.02 -34.67
N CYS A 947 -6.21 50.06 -33.74
CA CYS A 947 -6.49 48.93 -32.85
C CYS A 947 -7.00 47.70 -33.63
N PHE A 948 -7.80 47.89 -34.68
CA PHE A 948 -8.31 46.80 -35.52
C PHE A 948 -7.17 46.12 -36.29
N LYS A 949 -6.24 46.91 -36.85
CA LYS A 949 -5.04 46.38 -37.53
C LYS A 949 -4.10 45.65 -36.57
N GLU A 950 -3.93 46.17 -35.35
CA GLU A 950 -3.13 45.51 -34.31
C GLU A 950 -3.72 44.17 -33.88
N GLU A 951 -5.04 44.05 -33.77
CA GLU A 951 -5.70 42.81 -33.31
C GLU A 951 -5.88 41.76 -34.42
N TYR A 952 -6.25 42.17 -35.65
CA TYR A 952 -6.58 41.24 -36.74
C TYR A 952 -5.56 41.20 -37.88
N GLY A 953 -4.51 42.03 -37.84
CA GLY A 953 -3.47 42.08 -38.87
C GLY A 953 -3.88 42.69 -40.21
N MET A 954 -5.13 43.16 -40.35
CA MET A 954 -5.71 43.71 -41.58
C MET A 954 -6.45 45.03 -41.32
N LEU A 955 -6.68 45.83 -42.36
CA LEU A 955 -7.44 47.06 -42.25
C LEU A 955 -8.95 46.78 -42.23
N PRO A 956 -9.75 47.56 -41.47
CA PRO A 956 -11.21 47.38 -41.42
C PRO A 956 -11.91 47.34 -42.79
N GLY A 957 -11.41 48.11 -43.78
CA GLY A 957 -11.97 48.16 -45.13
C GLY A 957 -11.65 46.95 -46.01
N GLU A 958 -10.76 46.05 -45.56
CA GLU A 958 -10.41 44.81 -46.26
C GLU A 958 -11.33 43.64 -45.88
N VAL A 959 -12.15 43.82 -44.83
CA VAL A 959 -13.07 42.82 -44.30
C VAL A 959 -14.19 42.55 -45.32
N GLY A 960 -14.30 41.31 -45.79
CA GLY A 960 -15.33 40.86 -46.74
C GLY A 960 -14.94 40.89 -48.22
N ASN A 961 -13.71 41.22 -48.60
CA ASN A 961 -13.23 41.18 -50.01
C ASN A 961 -12.70 39.81 -50.47
N ASN A 962 -13.17 38.71 -49.87
CA ASN A 962 -12.95 37.34 -50.33
C ASN A 962 -14.28 36.65 -50.61
#